data_AF-A0AAN9GG19-F1
#
_entry.id   AF-A0AAN9GG19-F1
#
_cell.length_a   1.000
_cell.length_b   1.000
_cell.length_c   1.000
_cell.angle_alpha   90.00
_cell.angle_beta   90.00
_cell.angle_gamma   90.00
#
_symmetry.space_group_name_H-M   'P 1'
#
loop_
_entity.id
_entity.type
_entity.pdbx_description
1 polymer ?
#
loop_
_entity_poly.entity_id
_entity_poly.type
_entity_poly.pdbx_seq_one_letter_code
_entity_poly.pdbx_strand_id
1 'polypeptide(L)'
;MATQTETLRKQGPAAQPSRTYDYLYDKLYNVSSERDHARATFQANTTAVRVKKEPIYPTMFSELRHHPRFQIRLDQTDPVPRFINRQWRGYADQQREAVVRYTTFNYDPSVSVPPVQFEKTEATGRDRYRFFRRPIIPFLQQVPPEVLLATARQDPMAGPEHMAVERPPIPPFKTIMTQTDYRDSETQTDPYTPEYVIRPGSAPELLTLATLSYGRGLPAGLAEVEMIERARAKRAWEATLPPLSDTSQLEKRKRMMDEMERKEWSLRESEIEKLQEARLEVLKKLLIKREENHQELNVKRLDKLWSKKQQDKESRIKKIRNEHIKSIRKLTASRRKVENTLERRQIIHDYHDPSSQTYAPLTRLGIFLDRGSEQYVVKSRHLSTYQGLLELEASLPDFVTQPRIKAPKPANLTRAGFTKRRYRQERELTEMHEAIKAEQLRGQEPPKPLRFLQRIPKPVPRPPTPAIQVPDEEEEEKELAVIFLQQVLRGRAVQNMMFEGKEKRMELIAELRSTHALQNTEQTEKMKEMQATLALQRQRRLHEHKESLVDEALSQVESSSLGDMFDFLSKELIRLQEERRIHAFSMLAERQRRIREAEESGRRQVEERRRREEDEVFKQVVKVHQCTVDTYLEDIILGSVDKTADTQARQEIHQQADQINDVAHEIEDKRTQLDSEEIVADLVHCFLLPEVQKHTVRDKIRRQQRKYLVAAHNEIHKDGEEIISVHSAPTPTSATEPDTKPDTKPDTDQADKPSTSTS
;
A
#
# COMPACT_ATOMS: atom_id res chain seq x y z
N MET A 1 -43.91 -2.22 37.77
CA MET A 1 -42.66 -2.15 36.97
C MET A 1 -42.77 -3.19 35.88
N ALA A 2 -42.98 -2.78 34.63
CA ALA A 2 -43.10 -3.68 33.50
C ALA A 2 -41.80 -3.64 32.70
N THR A 3 -41.10 -4.77 32.63
CA THR A 3 -39.87 -4.93 31.85
C THR A 3 -40.23 -5.27 30.40
N GLN A 4 -39.96 -4.35 29.47
CA GLN A 4 -39.96 -4.63 28.05
C GLN A 4 -38.59 -5.17 27.64
N THR A 5 -38.57 -6.34 27.01
CA THR A 5 -37.40 -6.91 26.35
C THR A 5 -37.37 -6.44 24.90
N GLU A 6 -36.44 -5.56 24.55
CA GLU A 6 -36.12 -5.25 23.16
C GLU A 6 -35.03 -6.17 22.64
N THR A 7 -35.31 -6.90 21.57
CA THR A 7 -34.31 -7.67 20.84
C THR A 7 -33.53 -6.74 19.90
N LEU A 8 -32.31 -6.37 20.29
CA LEU A 8 -31.37 -5.69 19.40
C LEU A 8 -30.88 -6.66 18.33
N ARG A 9 -31.42 -6.55 17.11
CA ARG A 9 -30.78 -7.14 15.92
C ARG A 9 -29.42 -6.47 15.74
N LYS A 10 -28.33 -7.23 15.94
CA LYS A 10 -26.98 -6.83 15.53
C LYS A 10 -27.03 -6.47 14.05
N GLN A 11 -26.95 -5.18 13.76
CA GLN A 11 -26.64 -4.71 12.41
C GLN A 11 -25.21 -5.17 12.12
N GLY A 12 -25.04 -5.95 11.04
CA GLY A 12 -23.71 -6.18 10.47
C GLY A 12 -23.02 -4.84 10.16
N PRO A 13 -21.70 -4.85 9.86
CA PRO A 13 -20.92 -3.63 9.72
C PRO A 13 -21.66 -2.66 8.81
N ALA A 14 -22.00 -1.49 9.35
CA ALA A 14 -22.85 -0.50 8.71
C ALA A 14 -22.27 -0.13 7.34
N ALA A 15 -22.80 -0.75 6.28
CA ALA A 15 -22.75 -0.14 4.97
C ALA A 15 -23.45 1.20 5.13
N GLN A 16 -22.72 2.28 4.86
CA GLN A 16 -23.28 3.62 4.84
C GLN A 16 -24.60 3.57 4.04
N PRO A 17 -25.74 3.99 4.61
CA PRO A 17 -27.01 3.95 3.90
C PRO A 17 -26.84 4.78 2.61
N SER A 18 -27.04 4.15 1.45
CA SER A 18 -26.97 4.84 0.17
C SER A 18 -27.97 5.98 0.14
N ARG A 19 -27.56 7.14 -0.39
CA ARG A 19 -28.46 8.29 -0.52
C ARG A 19 -29.53 7.96 -1.56
N THR A 20 -30.72 8.53 -1.43
CA THR A 20 -31.89 8.21 -2.28
C THR A 20 -31.61 8.32 -3.79
N TYR A 21 -30.72 9.22 -4.21
CA TYR A 21 -30.37 9.45 -5.62
C TYR A 21 -28.94 9.03 -6.00
N ASP A 22 -28.24 8.23 -5.19
CA ASP A 22 -26.84 7.84 -5.49
C ASP A 22 -26.70 7.10 -6.82
N TYR A 23 -27.73 6.36 -7.24
CA TYR A 23 -27.73 5.60 -8.50
C TYR A 23 -27.58 6.47 -9.76
N LEU A 24 -27.91 7.77 -9.69
CA LEU A 24 -27.72 8.73 -10.81
C LEU A 24 -26.25 9.17 -10.95
N TYR A 25 -25.52 9.16 -9.84
CA TYR A 25 -24.13 9.62 -9.74
C TYR A 25 -23.12 8.48 -9.72
N ASP A 26 -23.61 7.25 -9.88
CA ASP A 26 -22.81 6.06 -9.72
C ASP A 26 -21.80 5.88 -10.86
N LYS A 27 -20.53 6.19 -10.55
CA LYS A 27 -19.39 5.94 -11.45
C LYS A 27 -18.94 4.48 -11.44
N LEU A 28 -19.37 3.69 -10.46
CA LEU A 28 -18.91 2.32 -10.22
C LEU A 28 -19.87 1.26 -10.77
N TYR A 29 -20.95 1.67 -11.46
CA TYR A 29 -21.94 0.77 -12.06
C TYR A 29 -22.55 -0.25 -11.07
N ASN A 30 -22.85 0.18 -9.84
CA ASN A 30 -23.52 -0.68 -8.86
C ASN A 30 -24.93 -1.08 -9.33
N VAL A 31 -25.54 -0.27 -10.22
CA VAL A 31 -26.75 -0.63 -10.96
C VAL A 31 -26.37 -1.21 -12.32
N SER A 32 -26.43 -2.53 -12.43
CA SER A 32 -25.97 -3.30 -13.59
C SER A 32 -26.94 -3.32 -14.77
N SER A 33 -28.24 -3.06 -14.55
CA SER A 33 -29.26 -3.16 -15.58
C SER A 33 -30.24 -1.98 -15.60
N GLU A 34 -30.86 -1.73 -16.76
CA GLU A 34 -31.93 -0.73 -16.91
C GLU A 34 -33.11 -1.04 -15.97
N ARG A 35 -33.43 -2.32 -15.77
CA ARG A 35 -34.50 -2.76 -14.89
C ARG A 35 -34.21 -2.43 -13.43
N ASP A 36 -32.96 -2.60 -13.00
CA ASP A 36 -32.52 -2.24 -11.65
C ASP A 36 -32.44 -0.72 -11.49
N HIS A 37 -32.07 0.01 -12.54
CA HIS A 37 -32.10 1.48 -12.56
C HIS A 37 -33.53 2.00 -12.43
N ALA A 38 -34.49 1.41 -13.15
CA ALA A 38 -35.90 1.73 -13.03
C ALA A 38 -36.43 1.40 -11.62
N ARG A 39 -36.01 0.27 -11.03
CA ARG A 39 -36.36 -0.10 -9.65
C ARG A 39 -35.80 0.89 -8.63
N ALA A 40 -34.54 1.29 -8.76
CA ALA A 40 -33.92 2.29 -7.89
C ALA A 40 -34.59 3.67 -8.04
N THR A 41 -34.96 4.04 -9.28
CA THR A 41 -35.70 5.27 -9.57
C THR A 41 -37.10 5.25 -8.93
N PHE A 42 -37.78 4.12 -9.02
CA PHE A 42 -39.08 3.91 -8.38
C PHE A 42 -38.94 3.97 -6.85
N GLN A 43 -37.91 3.34 -6.29
CA GLN A 43 -37.62 3.38 -4.86
C GLN A 43 -37.32 4.80 -4.38
N ALA A 44 -36.51 5.56 -5.11
CA ALA A 44 -36.22 6.96 -4.79
C ALA A 44 -37.48 7.83 -4.79
N ASN A 45 -38.37 7.64 -5.76
CA ASN A 45 -39.62 8.38 -5.85
C ASN A 45 -40.66 7.99 -4.79
N THR A 46 -40.58 6.77 -4.24
CA THR A 46 -41.50 6.26 -3.21
C THR A 46 -40.96 6.42 -1.79
N THR A 47 -39.69 6.79 -1.60
CA THR A 47 -39.13 7.07 -0.28
C THR A 47 -39.75 8.32 0.39
N ALA A 48 -39.93 8.23 1.71
CA ALA A 48 -40.57 9.25 2.54
C ALA A 48 -39.83 10.61 2.61
N VAL A 49 -38.67 10.75 1.95
CA VAL A 49 -37.90 11.99 1.89
C VAL A 49 -38.66 13.13 1.20
N ARG A 50 -39.56 12.80 0.26
CA ARG A 50 -40.39 13.80 -0.44
C ARG A 50 -41.64 14.22 0.34
N VAL A 51 -41.89 13.62 1.50
CA VAL A 51 -43.08 13.87 2.32
C VAL A 51 -42.70 14.87 3.42
N LYS A 52 -43.13 16.12 3.29
CA LYS A 52 -42.93 17.15 4.32
C LYS A 52 -44.17 17.31 5.19
N LYS A 53 -43.93 17.47 6.49
CA LYS A 53 -44.95 17.90 7.45
C LYS A 53 -44.96 19.43 7.47
N GLU A 54 -46.01 20.02 6.90
CA GLU A 54 -46.23 21.46 6.98
C GLU A 54 -47.13 21.76 8.19
N PRO A 55 -46.68 22.57 9.16
CA PRO A 55 -47.53 22.97 10.27
C PRO A 55 -48.70 23.81 9.75
N ILE A 56 -49.89 23.55 10.26
CA ILE A 56 -51.05 24.41 10.03
C ILE A 56 -51.01 25.47 11.13
N TYR A 57 -50.54 26.68 10.81
CA TYR A 57 -50.27 27.72 11.81
C TYR A 57 -51.42 28.01 12.79
N PRO A 58 -52.70 28.08 12.36
CA PRO A 58 -53.81 28.28 13.29
C PRO A 58 -53.98 27.14 14.33
N THR A 59 -53.50 25.95 14.02
CA THR A 59 -53.80 24.71 14.75
C THR A 59 -52.55 24.00 15.24
N MET A 60 -51.37 24.64 15.13
CA MET A 60 -50.08 23.97 15.31
C MET A 60 -49.85 23.43 16.74
N PHE A 61 -50.59 23.96 17.73
CA PHE A 61 -50.53 23.54 19.14
C PHE A 61 -51.73 22.67 19.58
N SER A 62 -52.69 22.35 18.71
CA SER A 62 -53.88 21.59 19.11
C SER A 62 -53.62 20.09 19.20
N GLU A 63 -53.98 19.45 20.31
CA GLU A 63 -53.88 17.99 20.48
C GLU A 63 -55.12 17.23 20.01
N LEU A 64 -56.17 17.97 19.60
CA LEU A 64 -57.45 17.42 19.18
C LEU A 64 -57.38 16.73 17.81
N ARG A 65 -57.94 15.51 17.70
CA ARG A 65 -57.94 14.72 16.45
C ARG A 65 -58.64 15.41 15.28
N HIS A 66 -59.65 16.25 15.55
CA HIS A 66 -60.38 16.99 14.52
C HIS A 66 -59.66 18.26 14.05
N HIS A 67 -58.55 18.63 14.71
CA HIS A 67 -57.76 19.81 14.42
C HIS A 67 -56.28 19.42 14.30
N PRO A 68 -55.86 18.87 13.14
CA PRO A 68 -54.51 18.36 12.97
C PRO A 68 -53.48 19.50 13.07
N ARG A 69 -52.37 19.25 13.78
CA ARG A 69 -51.28 20.22 13.97
C ARG A 69 -50.48 20.51 12.69
N PHE A 70 -50.49 19.55 11.78
CA PHE A 70 -49.75 19.60 10.54
C PHE A 70 -50.53 18.87 9.44
N GLN A 71 -50.36 19.34 8.21
CA GLN A 71 -50.76 18.61 7.01
C GLN A 71 -49.51 17.97 6.38
N ILE A 72 -49.70 16.82 5.77
CA ILE A 72 -48.66 16.13 5.02
C ILE A 72 -48.78 16.56 3.57
N ARG A 73 -47.75 17.20 3.01
CA ARG A 73 -47.68 17.55 1.59
C ARG A 73 -46.46 16.89 0.94
N LEU A 74 -46.64 16.50 -0.32
CA LEU A 74 -45.54 16.07 -1.17
C LEU A 74 -44.82 17.30 -1.71
N ASP A 75 -43.50 17.38 -1.53
CA ASP A 75 -42.68 18.42 -2.12
C ASP A 75 -42.74 18.33 -3.66
N GLN A 76 -43.21 19.43 -4.27
CA GLN A 76 -43.23 19.58 -5.73
C GLN A 76 -41.84 19.87 -6.30
N THR A 77 -40.93 20.42 -5.49
CA THR A 77 -39.55 20.70 -5.89
C THR A 77 -38.75 19.41 -5.97
N ASP A 78 -38.29 19.07 -7.17
CA ASP A 78 -37.43 17.92 -7.39
C ASP A 78 -36.02 18.20 -6.83
N PRO A 79 -35.48 17.37 -5.92
CA PRO A 79 -34.16 17.60 -5.32
C PRO A 79 -33.00 17.39 -6.31
N VAL A 80 -33.26 16.82 -7.50
CA VAL A 80 -32.23 16.59 -8.52
C VAL A 80 -32.29 17.70 -9.59
N PRO A 81 -31.20 18.46 -9.80
CA PRO A 81 -31.11 19.47 -10.85
C PRO A 81 -31.44 18.94 -12.26
N ARG A 82 -32.11 19.77 -13.07
CA ARG A 82 -32.59 19.40 -14.42
C ARG A 82 -31.49 18.96 -15.40
N PHE A 83 -30.26 19.42 -15.23
CA PHE A 83 -29.14 19.09 -16.12
C PHE A 83 -28.59 17.67 -15.90
N ILE A 84 -29.06 16.97 -14.87
CA ILE A 84 -28.57 15.65 -14.48
C ILE A 84 -29.40 14.59 -15.20
N ASN A 85 -28.74 13.84 -16.09
CA ASN A 85 -29.41 12.82 -16.88
C ASN A 85 -29.99 11.70 -16.01
N ARG A 86 -31.29 11.45 -16.19
CA ARG A 86 -32.04 10.37 -15.51
C ARG A 86 -32.08 9.08 -16.30
N GLN A 87 -31.53 9.09 -17.50
CA GLN A 87 -31.45 7.93 -18.36
C GLN A 87 -30.33 7.02 -17.87
N TRP A 88 -30.51 5.71 -18.02
CA TRP A 88 -29.48 4.74 -17.67
C TRP A 88 -28.24 4.95 -18.55
N ARG A 89 -27.05 5.05 -17.92
CA ARG A 89 -25.80 5.42 -18.61
C ARG A 89 -25.41 4.48 -19.75
N GLY A 90 -25.89 3.23 -19.74
CA GLY A 90 -25.65 2.27 -20.81
C GLY A 90 -26.17 2.70 -22.20
N TYR A 91 -27.03 3.71 -22.29
CA TYR A 91 -27.42 4.28 -23.59
C TYR A 91 -26.26 4.94 -24.36
N ALA A 92 -25.26 5.51 -23.67
CA ALA A 92 -24.08 6.08 -24.32
C ALA A 92 -23.22 5.01 -25.00
N ASP A 93 -23.13 3.83 -24.38
CA ASP A 93 -22.45 2.66 -24.96
C ASP A 93 -23.28 2.06 -26.12
N GLN A 94 -24.62 2.07 -26.04
CA GLN A 94 -25.50 1.62 -27.13
C GLN A 94 -25.42 2.51 -28.38
N GLN A 95 -25.28 3.84 -28.25
CA GLN A 95 -25.09 4.72 -29.40
C GLN A 95 -23.78 4.41 -30.12
N ARG A 96 -22.72 4.15 -29.36
CA ARG A 96 -21.44 3.71 -29.92
C ARG A 96 -21.52 2.31 -30.52
N GLU A 97 -22.21 1.37 -29.87
CA GLU A 97 -22.50 0.05 -30.45
C GLU A 97 -23.35 0.15 -31.72
N ALA A 98 -24.28 1.09 -31.81
CA ALA A 98 -25.07 1.33 -33.01
C ALA A 98 -24.18 1.86 -34.15
N VAL A 99 -23.25 2.77 -33.85
CA VAL A 99 -22.24 3.24 -34.82
C VAL A 99 -21.29 2.11 -35.22
N VAL A 100 -20.83 1.28 -34.27
CA VAL A 100 -20.02 0.09 -34.55
C VAL A 100 -20.79 -0.89 -35.43
N ARG A 101 -22.03 -1.24 -35.09
CA ARG A 101 -22.91 -2.10 -35.90
C ARG A 101 -23.09 -1.52 -37.30
N TYR A 102 -23.36 -0.22 -37.40
CA TYR A 102 -23.49 0.48 -38.69
C TYR A 102 -22.20 0.37 -39.52
N THR A 103 -21.02 0.61 -38.93
CA THR A 103 -19.73 0.45 -39.62
C THR A 103 -19.45 -1.01 -40.01
N THR A 104 -19.80 -1.99 -39.16
CA THR A 104 -19.54 -3.42 -39.43
C THR A 104 -20.48 -4.02 -40.47
N PHE A 105 -21.75 -3.59 -40.51
CA PHE A 105 -22.74 -4.13 -41.44
C PHE A 105 -22.79 -3.37 -42.77
N ASN A 106 -22.55 -2.06 -42.78
CA ASN A 106 -22.65 -1.24 -44.00
C ASN A 106 -21.30 -0.83 -44.62
N TYR A 107 -20.16 -1.18 -43.99
CA TYR A 107 -18.80 -0.98 -44.53
C TYR A 107 -18.52 0.44 -45.06
N ASP A 108 -18.96 1.47 -44.34
CA ASP A 108 -18.73 2.87 -44.73
C ASP A 108 -17.36 3.38 -44.19
N PRO A 109 -16.36 3.69 -45.03
CA PRO A 109 -15.03 4.12 -44.59
C PRO A 109 -15.00 5.56 -44.04
N SER A 110 -16.06 6.34 -44.25
CA SER A 110 -16.14 7.76 -43.88
C SER A 110 -16.46 7.99 -42.41
N VAL A 111 -17.07 7.01 -41.73
CA VAL A 111 -17.54 7.12 -40.35
C VAL A 111 -16.48 6.55 -39.41
N SER A 112 -15.74 7.42 -38.72
CA SER A 112 -14.77 6.99 -37.70
C SER A 112 -15.46 6.80 -36.34
N VAL A 113 -15.26 5.64 -35.72
CA VAL A 113 -15.77 5.37 -34.37
C VAL A 113 -14.95 6.18 -33.37
N PRO A 114 -15.58 7.04 -32.53
CA PRO A 114 -14.86 7.79 -31.52
C PRO A 114 -14.05 6.87 -30.59
N PRO A 115 -12.75 7.16 -30.36
CA PRO A 115 -11.91 6.34 -29.49
C PRO A 115 -12.36 6.48 -28.03
N VAL A 116 -12.45 5.35 -27.30
CA VAL A 116 -12.74 5.40 -25.85
C VAL A 116 -11.51 5.90 -25.13
N GLN A 117 -11.66 7.04 -24.47
CA GLN A 117 -10.66 7.49 -23.51
C GLN A 117 -11.00 6.86 -22.16
N PHE A 118 -10.29 5.79 -21.82
CA PHE A 118 -10.32 5.26 -20.45
C PHE A 118 -9.44 6.13 -19.57
N GLU A 119 -9.91 6.49 -18.37
CA GLU A 119 -9.06 7.11 -17.36
C GLU A 119 -7.84 6.21 -17.10
N LYS A 120 -6.63 6.77 -17.11
CA LYS A 120 -5.41 6.01 -16.78
C LYS A 120 -5.44 5.65 -15.30
N THR A 121 -5.89 4.44 -15.00
CA THR A 121 -6.00 3.93 -13.63
C THR A 121 -4.81 3.04 -13.27
N GLU A 122 -4.16 3.31 -12.16
CA GLU A 122 -3.03 2.52 -11.67
C GLU A 122 -3.53 1.32 -10.86
N ALA A 123 -3.58 0.15 -11.50
CA ALA A 123 -4.08 -1.09 -10.88
C ALA A 123 -3.36 -1.44 -9.56
N THR A 124 -2.05 -1.19 -9.47
CA THR A 124 -1.23 -1.50 -8.30
C THR A 124 -1.05 -0.33 -7.32
N GLY A 125 -1.53 0.86 -7.69
CA GLY A 125 -1.31 2.11 -6.97
C GLY A 125 -2.57 2.63 -6.28
N ARG A 126 -2.87 3.91 -6.50
CA ARG A 126 -3.98 4.63 -5.84
C ARG A 126 -5.36 4.02 -6.12
N ASP A 127 -5.54 3.42 -7.29
CA ASP A 127 -6.83 2.87 -7.74
C ASP A 127 -6.99 1.37 -7.46
N ARG A 128 -6.10 0.78 -6.66
CA ARG A 128 -6.13 -0.66 -6.33
C ARG A 128 -7.50 -1.12 -5.78
N TYR A 129 -8.20 -0.28 -5.04
CA TYR A 129 -9.52 -0.63 -4.49
C TYR A 129 -10.59 -0.85 -5.59
N ARG A 130 -10.41 -0.29 -6.80
CA ARG A 130 -11.35 -0.45 -7.93
C ARG A 130 -11.23 -1.80 -8.62
N PHE A 131 -10.02 -2.38 -8.66
CA PHE A 131 -9.73 -3.60 -9.44
C PHE A 131 -9.69 -4.89 -8.62
N PHE A 132 -9.59 -4.78 -7.29
CA PHE A 132 -9.33 -5.93 -6.42
C PHE A 132 -10.51 -6.37 -5.55
N ARG A 133 -11.74 -5.93 -5.83
CA ARG A 133 -12.93 -6.60 -5.28
C ARG A 133 -13.22 -7.86 -6.10
N ARG A 134 -12.75 -9.01 -5.61
CA ARG A 134 -13.22 -10.31 -6.09
C ARG A 134 -14.54 -10.64 -5.38
N PRO A 135 -15.61 -11.04 -6.10
CA PRO A 135 -16.69 -11.75 -5.44
C PRO A 135 -16.12 -13.06 -4.86
N ILE A 136 -16.49 -13.38 -3.63
CA ILE A 136 -16.15 -14.67 -3.01
C ILE A 136 -16.96 -15.73 -3.76
N ILE A 137 -16.36 -16.30 -4.81
CA ILE A 137 -16.91 -17.47 -5.51
C ILE A 137 -16.35 -18.69 -4.80
N PRO A 138 -17.16 -19.51 -4.10
CA PRO A 138 -16.65 -20.53 -3.18
C PRO A 138 -15.86 -21.67 -3.86
N PHE A 139 -15.89 -21.79 -5.19
CA PHE A 139 -15.59 -23.07 -5.85
C PHE A 139 -14.50 -23.05 -6.93
N LEU A 140 -13.82 -21.94 -7.23
CA LEU A 140 -13.04 -21.83 -8.47
C LEU A 140 -11.56 -21.41 -8.38
N GLN A 141 -10.92 -21.47 -7.20
CA GLN A 141 -9.46 -21.37 -7.17
C GLN A 141 -8.84 -22.26 -6.09
N GLN A 142 -8.73 -23.57 -6.37
CA GLN A 142 -7.75 -24.41 -5.67
C GLN A 142 -6.36 -24.01 -6.15
N VAL A 143 -5.74 -23.06 -5.44
CA VAL A 143 -4.27 -22.97 -5.46
C VAL A 143 -3.77 -24.21 -4.73
N PRO A 144 -2.91 -25.04 -5.35
CA PRO A 144 -2.39 -26.24 -4.70
C PRO A 144 -1.69 -25.88 -3.38
N PRO A 145 -1.91 -26.65 -2.29
CA PRO A 145 -1.38 -26.35 -0.96
C PRO A 145 0.16 -26.25 -0.91
N GLU A 146 0.87 -26.83 -1.87
CA GLU A 146 2.34 -26.68 -1.97
C GLU A 146 2.80 -25.24 -2.26
N VAL A 147 2.01 -24.42 -2.96
CA VAL A 147 2.39 -23.03 -3.27
C VAL A 147 2.16 -22.09 -2.08
N LEU A 148 1.18 -22.40 -1.21
CA LEU A 148 0.95 -21.68 0.04
C LEU A 148 1.96 -22.09 1.13
N LEU A 149 2.45 -23.34 1.09
CA LEU A 149 3.50 -23.83 1.97
C LEU A 149 4.91 -23.36 1.55
N ALA A 150 5.15 -23.08 0.26
CA ALA A 150 6.42 -22.55 -0.22
C ALA A 150 6.65 -21.08 0.17
N THR A 151 5.59 -20.27 0.30
CA THR A 151 5.70 -18.90 0.84
C THR A 151 5.84 -18.85 2.37
N ALA A 152 5.62 -19.97 3.06
CA ALA A 152 5.81 -20.10 4.51
C ALA A 152 7.23 -20.59 4.90
N ARG A 153 8.09 -20.91 3.91
CA ARG A 153 9.51 -21.26 4.10
C ARG A 153 10.46 -20.18 3.60
N GLN A 154 10.02 -18.92 3.61
CA GLN A 154 10.94 -17.81 3.82
C GLN A 154 10.87 -17.47 5.29
N ASP A 155 11.95 -17.77 6.01
CA ASP A 155 12.09 -17.54 7.44
C ASP A 155 11.82 -16.07 7.80
N PRO A 156 10.81 -15.77 8.64
CA PRO A 156 10.67 -14.47 9.30
C PRO A 156 11.67 -14.29 10.46
N MET A 157 12.74 -15.11 10.51
CA MET A 157 13.78 -15.18 11.53
C MET A 157 15.19 -14.90 10.98
N ALA A 158 15.33 -14.02 9.98
CA ALA A 158 16.55 -13.22 9.88
C ALA A 158 16.45 -12.14 10.98
N GLY A 159 17.05 -12.44 12.13
CA GLY A 159 16.78 -11.76 13.40
C GLY A 159 17.31 -10.32 13.51
N PRO A 160 16.62 -9.46 14.28
CA PRO A 160 17.16 -8.23 14.83
C PRO A 160 17.91 -8.53 16.14
N GLU A 161 19.02 -9.25 16.08
CA GLU A 161 19.89 -9.54 17.24
C GLU A 161 20.75 -8.35 17.70
N HIS A 162 20.58 -7.15 17.14
CA HIS A 162 21.35 -5.95 17.55
C HIS A 162 20.53 -4.76 18.03
N MET A 163 19.26 -4.95 18.41
CA MET A 163 18.42 -3.86 18.97
C MET A 163 17.77 -4.20 20.31
N ALA A 164 18.17 -5.30 20.96
CA ALA A 164 17.55 -5.80 22.20
C ALA A 164 18.50 -5.97 23.41
N VAL A 165 19.68 -5.34 23.37
CA VAL A 165 20.56 -5.15 24.54
C VAL A 165 21.12 -3.74 24.35
N GLU A 166 20.66 -2.66 24.98
CA GLU A 166 20.36 -2.45 26.38
C GLU A 166 19.12 -1.57 26.54
N ARG A 167 18.13 -2.01 27.33
CA ARG A 167 17.27 -1.07 28.04
C ARG A 167 16.95 -1.66 29.42
N PRO A 168 17.27 -0.96 30.52
CA PRO A 168 17.16 -1.55 31.84
C PRO A 168 15.69 -1.82 32.23
N PRO A 169 15.42 -2.85 33.05
CA PRO A 169 14.08 -3.16 33.52
C PRO A 169 13.57 -2.06 34.47
N ILE A 170 12.34 -1.61 34.26
CA ILE A 170 11.69 -0.58 35.07
C ILE A 170 11.20 -1.23 36.38
N PRO A 171 11.46 -0.63 37.56
CA PRO A 171 11.08 -1.22 38.86
C PRO A 171 9.55 -1.21 39.09
N PRO A 172 9.02 -2.15 39.91
CA PRO A 172 7.59 -2.43 40.05
C PRO A 172 6.78 -1.43 40.90
N PHE A 173 7.41 -0.41 41.49
CA PHE A 173 6.70 0.66 42.20
C PHE A 173 7.30 2.02 41.84
N LYS A 174 6.42 2.96 41.49
CA LYS A 174 6.75 4.34 41.13
C LYS A 174 6.27 5.25 42.25
N THR A 175 7.21 5.86 42.98
CA THR A 175 6.92 6.93 43.94
C THR A 175 6.36 8.13 43.18
N ILE A 176 5.15 8.55 43.55
CA ILE A 176 4.50 9.73 42.98
C ILE A 176 5.00 10.93 43.76
N MET A 177 5.72 11.83 43.09
CA MET A 177 5.91 13.19 43.57
C MET A 177 5.14 14.13 42.64
N THR A 178 4.35 15.01 43.22
CA THR A 178 3.67 16.09 42.51
C THR A 178 4.69 17.17 42.19
N GLN A 179 4.99 17.34 40.90
CA GLN A 179 5.81 18.42 40.38
C GLN A 179 4.88 19.37 39.61
N THR A 180 4.96 20.66 39.92
CA THR A 180 4.18 21.73 39.31
C THR A 180 4.45 21.84 37.79
N ASP A 181 3.43 22.24 37.02
CA ASP A 181 3.40 22.33 35.54
C ASP A 181 4.43 23.30 34.92
N TYR A 182 5.13 24.10 35.74
CA TYR A 182 6.28 24.88 35.30
C TYR A 182 7.55 24.08 35.55
N ARG A 183 8.21 23.66 34.48
CA ARG A 183 9.61 23.29 34.58
C ARG A 183 10.40 24.60 34.59
N ASP A 184 10.94 24.97 35.74
CA ASP A 184 11.83 26.13 35.95
C ASP A 184 13.13 26.10 35.09
N SER A 185 13.27 25.16 34.15
CA SER A 185 14.44 25.04 33.29
C SER A 185 14.54 26.15 32.24
N GLU A 186 13.44 26.83 31.90
CA GLU A 186 13.43 27.91 30.90
C GLU A 186 13.40 29.32 31.52
N THR A 187 13.08 29.42 32.81
CA THR A 187 13.29 30.62 33.65
C THR A 187 14.72 30.68 34.20
N GLN A 188 15.53 29.65 33.92
CA GLN A 188 16.93 29.57 34.31
C GLN A 188 17.79 30.40 33.36
N THR A 189 17.88 31.71 33.63
CA THR A 189 18.95 32.55 33.09
C THR A 189 20.30 31.95 33.46
N ASP A 190 21.34 32.20 32.64
CA ASP A 190 22.72 31.92 33.07
C ASP A 190 22.90 32.50 34.48
N PRO A 191 23.47 31.74 35.43
CA PRO A 191 23.67 32.23 36.79
C PRO A 191 24.36 33.59 36.74
N TYR A 192 23.75 34.61 37.35
CA TYR A 192 24.29 35.97 37.34
C TYR A 192 25.73 35.96 37.87
N THR A 193 26.68 36.32 37.01
CA THR A 193 28.08 36.51 37.37
C THR A 193 28.30 37.97 37.76
N PRO A 194 28.61 38.27 39.04
CA PRO A 194 28.82 39.64 39.48
C PRO A 194 30.08 40.24 38.83
N GLU A 195 30.05 41.55 38.62
CA GLU A 195 31.24 42.31 38.21
C GLU A 195 32.32 42.22 39.30
N TYR A 196 33.56 41.92 38.90
CA TYR A 196 34.68 41.76 39.82
C TYR A 196 35.73 42.85 39.60
N VAL A 197 36.33 43.33 40.70
CA VAL A 197 37.43 44.29 40.67
C VAL A 197 38.74 43.56 40.96
N ILE A 198 39.64 43.55 39.98
CA ILE A 198 40.97 42.92 40.13
C ILE A 198 41.92 43.90 40.82
N ARG A 199 42.64 43.46 41.86
CA ARG A 199 43.78 44.22 42.41
C ARG A 199 44.95 44.19 41.42
N PRO A 200 45.57 45.33 41.08
CA PRO A 200 46.70 45.35 40.15
C PRO A 200 47.82 44.43 40.65
N GLY A 201 48.15 43.40 39.86
CA GLY A 201 49.16 42.39 40.19
C GLY A 201 48.64 41.00 40.59
N SER A 202 47.33 40.81 40.79
CA SER A 202 46.74 39.49 41.09
C SER A 202 45.80 39.05 39.97
N ALA A 203 46.13 37.99 39.23
CA ALA A 203 45.26 37.42 38.20
C ALA A 203 44.71 36.05 38.65
N PRO A 204 43.48 35.97 39.19
CA PRO A 204 42.91 34.71 39.69
C PRO A 204 42.59 33.72 38.56
N GLU A 205 42.88 32.43 38.78
CA GLU A 205 42.71 31.34 37.79
C GLU A 205 41.28 31.24 37.24
N LEU A 206 40.28 31.54 38.08
CA LEU A 206 38.86 31.48 37.75
C LEU A 206 38.49 32.38 36.55
N LEU A 207 39.17 33.52 36.39
CA LEU A 207 38.88 34.46 35.28
C LEU A 207 39.33 33.92 33.92
N THR A 208 40.31 33.02 33.89
CA THR A 208 40.72 32.35 32.64
C THR A 208 39.71 31.30 32.17
N LEU A 209 38.81 30.88 33.05
CA LEU A 209 37.76 29.90 32.78
C LEU A 209 36.40 30.55 32.49
N ALA A 210 36.34 31.88 32.35
CA ALA A 210 35.12 32.63 32.09
C ALA A 210 34.44 32.25 30.75
N THR A 211 35.15 31.56 29.85
CA THR A 211 34.61 31.04 28.59
C THR A 211 33.79 29.76 28.77
N LEU A 212 33.89 29.08 29.92
CA LEU A 212 33.08 27.93 30.28
C LEU A 212 31.80 28.42 30.95
N SER A 213 30.66 28.23 30.27
CA SER A 213 29.34 28.56 30.81
C SER A 213 28.44 27.33 30.83
N TYR A 214 27.29 27.42 31.52
CA TYR A 214 26.33 26.32 31.57
C TYR A 214 25.86 25.96 30.15
N GLY A 215 25.98 24.70 29.75
CA GLY A 215 25.71 24.26 28.38
C GLY A 215 26.81 24.55 27.35
N ARG A 216 27.83 25.35 27.71
CA ARG A 216 29.10 25.53 26.97
C ARG A 216 30.27 25.08 27.84
N GLY A 217 30.27 23.78 28.14
CA GLY A 217 31.33 23.11 28.88
C GLY A 217 31.22 23.13 30.41
N LEU A 218 30.02 23.40 30.93
CA LEU A 218 29.60 22.91 32.23
C LEU A 218 28.26 22.15 32.09
N PRO A 219 28.06 21.02 32.80
CA PRO A 219 28.96 20.40 33.77
C PRO A 219 30.24 19.86 33.12
N ALA A 220 31.37 20.07 33.80
CA ALA A 220 32.69 19.83 33.23
C ALA A 220 32.87 18.35 32.84
N GLY A 221 33.03 18.10 31.54
CA GLY A 221 33.42 16.81 31.00
C GLY A 221 34.94 16.60 31.06
N LEU A 222 35.39 15.39 30.70
CA LEU A 222 36.82 15.04 30.71
C LEU A 222 37.67 16.01 29.89
N ALA A 223 37.18 16.47 28.73
CA ALA A 223 37.89 17.41 27.87
C ALA A 223 38.10 18.79 28.51
N GLU A 224 37.11 19.28 29.27
CA GLU A 224 37.22 20.57 29.98
C GLU A 224 38.13 20.46 31.20
N VAL A 225 38.07 19.33 31.92
CA VAL A 225 39.00 19.04 33.02
C VAL A 225 40.43 18.97 32.50
N GLU A 226 40.68 18.25 31.41
CA GLU A 226 41.99 18.20 30.77
C GLU A 226 42.46 19.59 30.30
N MET A 227 41.57 20.43 29.75
CA MET A 227 41.91 21.80 29.37
C MET A 227 42.32 22.66 30.59
N ILE A 228 41.60 22.53 31.72
CA ILE A 228 41.91 23.23 32.97
C ILE A 228 43.26 22.76 33.54
N GLU A 229 43.50 21.45 33.55
CA GLU A 229 44.77 20.88 34.01
C GLU A 229 45.94 21.33 33.14
N ARG A 230 45.74 21.41 31.82
CA ARG A 230 46.73 21.96 30.88
C ARG A 230 46.99 23.44 31.14
N ALA A 231 45.95 24.25 31.36
CA ALA A 231 46.11 25.66 31.68
C ALA A 231 46.87 25.88 33.01
N ARG A 232 46.64 25.03 34.02
CA ARG A 232 47.41 25.04 35.27
C ARG A 232 48.86 24.61 35.06
N ALA A 233 49.10 23.54 34.29
CA ALA A 233 50.44 23.09 33.95
C ALA A 233 51.22 24.18 33.19
N LYS A 234 50.56 24.90 32.28
CA LYS A 234 51.13 26.04 31.57
C LYS A 234 51.51 27.17 32.51
N ARG A 235 50.64 27.59 33.44
CA ARG A 235 50.96 28.62 34.44
C ARG A 235 52.09 28.21 35.38
N ALA A 236 52.07 26.96 35.86
CA ALA A 236 53.14 26.42 36.70
C ALA A 236 54.49 26.44 35.95
N TRP A 237 54.48 26.13 34.67
CA TRP A 237 55.66 26.23 33.81
C TRP A 237 56.07 27.69 33.52
N GLU A 238 55.13 28.61 33.27
CA GLU A 238 55.42 30.04 33.08
C GLU A 238 56.11 30.65 34.31
N ALA A 239 55.75 30.19 35.52
CA ALA A 239 56.41 30.58 36.76
C ALA A 239 57.86 30.07 36.88
N THR A 240 58.23 29.00 36.16
CA THR A 240 59.61 28.50 36.11
C THR A 240 60.50 29.24 35.11
N LEU A 241 59.94 30.16 34.31
CA LEU A 241 60.69 30.90 33.31
C LEU A 241 61.59 31.98 33.93
N PRO A 242 62.81 32.21 33.39
CA PRO A 242 63.66 33.31 33.81
C PRO A 242 62.99 34.69 33.69
N PRO A 243 63.23 35.63 34.62
CA PRO A 243 62.65 36.98 34.56
C PRO A 243 63.16 37.77 33.34
N LEU A 244 62.36 38.73 32.86
CA LEU A 244 62.67 39.55 31.68
C LEU A 244 63.82 40.55 31.90
N SER A 245 64.25 40.76 33.15
CA SER A 245 65.34 41.69 33.50
C SER A 245 66.73 41.18 33.11
N ASP A 246 66.92 39.88 32.95
CA ASP A 246 68.25 39.26 32.87
C ASP A 246 68.62 38.91 31.41
N THR A 247 69.43 39.77 30.78
CA THR A 247 69.82 39.66 29.35
C THR A 247 70.60 38.38 29.01
N SER A 248 71.27 37.76 29.97
CA SER A 248 72.07 36.54 29.79
C SER A 248 71.23 35.25 29.70
N GLN A 249 69.97 35.26 30.15
CA GLN A 249 69.10 34.07 30.19
C GLN A 249 67.99 34.09 29.13
N LEU A 250 67.97 35.11 28.27
CA LEU A 250 66.94 35.35 27.26
C LEU A 250 66.85 34.20 26.24
N GLU A 251 67.97 33.66 25.79
CA GLU A 251 67.99 32.53 24.84
C GLU A 251 67.41 31.24 25.45
N LYS A 252 67.69 30.99 26.74
CA LYS A 252 67.12 29.84 27.46
C LYS A 252 65.61 29.98 27.59
N ARG A 253 65.12 31.20 27.90
CA ARG A 253 63.68 31.49 27.93
C ARG A 253 63.02 31.27 26.57
N LYS A 254 63.62 31.75 25.47
CA LYS A 254 63.11 31.52 24.11
C LYS A 254 63.01 30.03 23.76
N ARG A 255 64.06 29.25 24.02
CA ARG A 255 64.04 27.79 23.77
C ARG A 255 62.96 27.07 24.55
N MET A 256 62.79 27.42 25.83
CA MET A 256 61.73 26.86 26.67
C MET A 256 60.34 27.21 26.10
N MET A 257 60.12 28.46 25.67
CA MET A 257 58.88 28.90 25.02
C MET A 257 58.60 28.10 23.73
N ASP A 258 59.59 28.02 22.83
CA ASP A 258 59.43 27.29 21.56
C ASP A 258 59.13 25.79 21.78
N GLU A 259 59.78 25.17 22.78
CA GLU A 259 59.53 23.76 23.13
C GLU A 259 58.13 23.55 23.70
N MET A 260 57.63 24.50 24.50
CA MET A 260 56.27 24.43 25.04
C MET A 260 55.23 24.64 23.94
N GLU A 261 55.45 25.60 23.04
CA GLU A 261 54.59 25.81 21.88
C GLU A 261 54.53 24.55 21.01
N ARG A 262 55.67 23.91 20.68
CA ARG A 262 55.67 22.65 19.92
C ARG A 262 54.86 21.54 20.60
N LYS A 263 54.90 21.45 21.92
CA LYS A 263 54.09 20.48 22.68
C LYS A 263 52.60 20.81 22.57
N GLU A 264 52.21 22.07 22.71
CA GLU A 264 50.83 22.52 22.49
C GLU A 264 50.33 22.25 21.07
N TRP A 265 51.17 22.49 20.05
CA TRP A 265 50.88 22.17 18.66
C TRP A 265 50.68 20.67 18.46
N SER A 266 51.57 19.82 18.98
CA SER A 266 51.44 18.36 18.87
C SER A 266 50.17 17.80 19.52
N LEU A 267 49.76 18.36 20.66
CA LEU A 267 48.50 17.99 21.32
C LEU A 267 47.29 18.39 20.48
N ARG A 268 47.30 19.61 19.93
CA ARG A 268 46.24 20.08 19.01
C ARG A 268 46.17 19.24 17.74
N GLU A 269 47.31 18.84 17.18
CA GLU A 269 47.36 17.92 16.05
C GLU A 269 46.73 16.56 16.40
N SER A 270 47.04 15.99 17.57
CA SER A 270 46.44 14.74 18.03
C SER A 270 44.91 14.83 18.23
N GLU A 271 44.40 15.98 18.66
CA GLU A 271 42.95 16.22 18.78
C GLU A 271 42.28 16.32 17.40
N ILE A 272 42.93 17.00 16.46
CA ILE A 272 42.46 17.09 15.07
C ILE A 272 42.45 15.70 14.44
N GLU A 273 43.48 14.89 14.66
CA GLU A 273 43.57 13.52 14.16
C GLU A 273 42.43 12.66 14.72
N LYS A 274 42.18 12.67 16.03
CA LYS A 274 41.04 11.96 16.65
C LYS A 274 39.69 12.38 16.05
N LEU A 275 39.49 13.68 15.80
CA LEU A 275 38.26 14.18 15.16
C LEU A 275 38.16 13.73 13.69
N GLN A 276 39.28 13.70 12.96
CA GLN A 276 39.32 13.22 11.58
C GLN A 276 39.08 11.72 11.50
N GLU A 277 39.65 10.92 12.41
CA GLU A 277 39.39 9.49 12.55
C GLU A 277 37.91 9.22 12.81
N ALA A 278 37.30 9.92 13.79
CA ALA A 278 35.87 9.80 14.07
C ALA A 278 35.00 10.15 12.85
N ARG A 279 35.38 11.19 12.09
CA ARG A 279 34.69 11.54 10.83
C ARG A 279 34.87 10.46 9.76
N LEU A 280 36.08 9.91 9.62
CA LEU A 280 36.40 8.85 8.68
C LEU A 280 35.60 7.58 9.00
N GLU A 281 35.49 7.20 10.27
CA GLU A 281 34.66 6.08 10.69
C GLU A 281 33.19 6.26 10.30
N VAL A 282 32.64 7.46 10.50
CA VAL A 282 31.28 7.78 10.08
C VAL A 282 31.16 7.68 8.56
N LEU A 283 32.11 8.21 7.80
CA LEU A 283 32.13 8.11 6.33
C LEU A 283 32.21 6.66 5.86
N LYS A 284 33.06 5.83 6.48
CA LYS A 284 33.17 4.40 6.20
C LYS A 284 31.84 3.68 6.42
N LYS A 285 31.16 3.97 7.54
CA LYS A 285 29.82 3.43 7.82
C LYS A 285 28.79 3.87 6.78
N LEU A 286 28.86 5.12 6.30
CA LEU A 286 27.98 5.62 5.25
C LEU A 286 28.26 4.96 3.88
N LEU A 287 29.53 4.71 3.54
CA LEU A 287 29.91 3.99 2.32
C LEU A 287 29.41 2.55 2.33
N ILE A 288 29.60 1.83 3.44
CA ILE A 288 29.09 0.46 3.61
C ILE A 288 27.57 0.45 3.41
N LYS A 289 26.83 1.34 4.09
CA LYS A 289 25.37 1.44 3.91
C LYS A 289 24.97 1.75 2.47
N ARG A 290 25.73 2.60 1.77
CA ARG A 290 25.47 2.91 0.36
C ARG A 290 25.68 1.68 -0.52
N GLU A 291 26.74 0.91 -0.29
CA GLU A 291 27.02 -0.33 -1.02
C GLU A 291 25.96 -1.40 -0.76
N GLU A 292 25.55 -1.60 0.49
CA GLU A 292 24.45 -2.50 0.87
C GLU A 292 23.16 -2.13 0.13
N ASN A 293 22.79 -0.85 0.14
CA ASN A 293 21.63 -0.35 -0.60
C ASN A 293 21.74 -0.63 -2.11
N HIS A 294 22.93 -0.45 -2.70
CA HIS A 294 23.15 -0.79 -4.11
C HIS A 294 23.06 -2.29 -4.38
N GLN A 295 23.59 -3.13 -3.49
CA GLN A 295 23.50 -4.58 -3.59
C GLN A 295 22.05 -5.06 -3.49
N GLU A 296 21.26 -4.53 -2.55
CA GLU A 296 19.83 -4.84 -2.46
C GLU A 296 19.07 -4.48 -3.74
N LEU A 297 19.36 -3.33 -4.34
CA LEU A 297 18.74 -2.93 -5.60
C LEU A 297 19.13 -3.89 -6.74
N ASN A 298 20.38 -4.35 -6.76
CA ASN A 298 20.85 -5.32 -7.75
C ASN A 298 20.19 -6.70 -7.55
N VAL A 299 20.08 -7.18 -6.31
CA VAL A 299 19.37 -8.42 -5.98
C VAL A 299 17.90 -8.32 -6.42
N LYS A 300 17.20 -7.23 -6.08
CA LYS A 300 15.82 -6.99 -6.54
C LYS A 300 15.68 -6.98 -8.07
N ARG A 301 16.69 -6.50 -8.81
CA ARG A 301 16.71 -6.54 -10.28
C ARG A 301 16.92 -7.98 -10.79
N LEU A 302 17.84 -8.73 -10.18
CA LEU A 302 18.08 -10.14 -10.50
C LEU A 302 16.84 -10.99 -10.22
N ASP A 303 16.16 -10.80 -9.09
CA ASP A 303 14.93 -11.52 -8.72
C ASP A 303 13.81 -11.28 -9.71
N LYS A 304 13.64 -10.03 -10.18
CA LYS A 304 12.66 -9.70 -11.22
C LYS A 304 12.98 -10.41 -12.53
N LEU A 305 14.26 -10.45 -12.92
CA LEU A 305 14.70 -11.13 -14.13
C LEU A 305 14.49 -12.64 -14.00
N TRP A 306 14.88 -13.22 -12.86
CA TRP A 306 14.70 -14.62 -12.52
C TRP A 306 13.23 -15.02 -12.56
N SER A 307 12.34 -14.22 -11.94
CA SER A 307 10.90 -14.45 -11.93
C SER A 307 10.31 -14.47 -13.35
N LYS A 308 10.73 -13.54 -14.22
CA LYS A 308 10.31 -13.53 -15.64
C LYS A 308 10.78 -14.79 -16.36
N LYS A 309 12.05 -15.17 -16.21
CA LYS A 309 12.61 -16.38 -16.82
C LYS A 309 11.95 -17.66 -16.29
N GLN A 310 11.56 -17.66 -15.01
CA GLN A 310 10.84 -18.76 -14.39
C GLN A 310 9.43 -18.91 -14.96
N GLN A 311 8.69 -17.81 -15.13
CA GLN A 311 7.39 -17.81 -15.80
C GLN A 311 7.48 -18.30 -17.25
N ASP A 312 8.50 -17.85 -17.99
CA ASP A 312 8.76 -18.32 -19.35
C ASP A 312 9.01 -19.84 -19.37
N LYS A 313 9.84 -20.33 -18.45
CA LYS A 313 10.12 -21.77 -18.28
C LYS A 313 8.85 -22.55 -17.96
N GLU A 314 8.04 -22.09 -17.02
CA GLU A 314 6.77 -22.72 -16.65
C GLU A 314 5.78 -22.74 -17.81
N SER A 315 5.70 -21.67 -18.61
CA SER A 315 4.86 -21.63 -19.81
C SER A 315 5.28 -22.70 -20.84
N ARG A 316 6.59 -22.90 -21.02
CA ARG A 316 7.14 -23.94 -21.89
C ARG A 316 6.85 -25.34 -21.33
N ILE A 317 7.04 -25.54 -20.02
CA ILE A 317 6.70 -26.81 -19.35
C ILE A 317 5.21 -27.13 -19.50
N LYS A 318 4.32 -26.14 -19.36
CA LYS A 318 2.87 -26.32 -19.58
C LYS A 318 2.57 -26.76 -21.02
N LYS A 319 3.22 -26.16 -22.02
CA LYS A 319 3.10 -26.60 -23.43
C LYS A 319 3.54 -28.05 -23.61
N ILE A 320 4.72 -28.42 -23.08
CA ILE A 320 5.26 -29.79 -23.13
C ILE A 320 4.31 -30.77 -22.43
N ARG A 321 3.78 -30.43 -21.26
CA ARG A 321 2.80 -31.27 -20.54
C ARG A 321 1.52 -31.46 -21.36
N ASN A 322 1.01 -30.41 -21.97
CA ASN A 322 -0.18 -30.50 -22.83
C ASN A 322 0.07 -31.36 -24.07
N GLU A 323 1.24 -31.25 -24.69
CA GLU A 323 1.67 -32.10 -25.80
C GLU A 323 1.81 -33.55 -25.38
N HIS A 324 2.38 -33.81 -24.20
CA HIS A 324 2.49 -35.13 -23.60
C HIS A 324 1.11 -35.75 -23.29
N ILE A 325 0.18 -34.99 -22.71
CA ILE A 325 -1.20 -35.49 -22.48
C ILE A 325 -1.91 -35.77 -23.80
N LYS A 326 -1.73 -34.91 -24.81
CA LYS A 326 -2.27 -35.13 -26.16
C LYS A 326 -1.68 -36.38 -26.81
N SER A 327 -0.37 -36.60 -26.70
CA SER A 327 0.29 -37.78 -27.26
C SER A 327 -0.16 -39.06 -26.54
N ILE A 328 -0.27 -39.06 -25.21
CA ILE A 328 -0.85 -40.17 -24.44
C ILE A 328 -2.28 -40.46 -24.88
N ARG A 329 -3.14 -39.44 -25.01
CA ARG A 329 -4.51 -39.61 -25.48
C ARG A 329 -4.59 -40.20 -26.89
N LYS A 330 -3.72 -39.76 -27.80
CA LYS A 330 -3.62 -40.32 -29.15
C LYS A 330 -3.13 -41.76 -29.12
N LEU A 331 -2.06 -42.05 -28.37
CA LEU A 331 -1.50 -43.41 -28.23
C LEU A 331 -2.49 -44.38 -27.59
N THR A 332 -3.23 -43.96 -26.57
CA THR A 332 -4.27 -44.80 -25.95
C THR A 332 -5.43 -45.08 -26.91
N ALA A 333 -5.84 -44.10 -27.71
CA ALA A 333 -6.84 -44.31 -28.77
C ALA A 333 -6.31 -45.22 -29.89
N SER A 334 -5.06 -45.05 -30.33
CA SER A 334 -4.41 -45.92 -31.31
C SER A 334 -4.22 -47.35 -30.78
N ARG A 335 -3.89 -47.52 -29.49
CA ARG A 335 -3.80 -48.84 -28.84
C ARG A 335 -5.15 -49.55 -28.76
N ARG A 336 -6.27 -48.82 -28.68
CA ARG A 336 -7.60 -49.45 -28.77
C ARG A 336 -7.91 -49.95 -30.19
N LYS A 337 -7.27 -49.38 -31.22
CA LYS A 337 -7.46 -49.73 -32.64
C LYS A 337 -6.13 -50.16 -33.27
N VAL A 338 -5.50 -51.20 -32.71
CA VAL A 338 -4.15 -51.66 -33.10
C VAL A 338 -4.06 -52.02 -34.59
N GLU A 339 -5.12 -52.60 -35.17
CA GLU A 339 -5.11 -53.10 -36.54
C GLU A 339 -5.50 -52.05 -37.61
N ASN A 340 -5.87 -50.83 -37.21
CA ASN A 340 -6.47 -49.82 -38.11
C ASN A 340 -7.62 -50.38 -38.99
N THR A 341 -8.26 -51.47 -38.57
CA THR A 341 -9.39 -52.07 -39.28
C THR A 341 -10.62 -51.18 -39.09
N LEU A 342 -11.31 -50.85 -40.19
CA LEU A 342 -12.57 -50.13 -40.14
C LEU A 342 -13.62 -51.07 -39.55
N GLU A 343 -13.91 -50.92 -38.25
CA GLU A 343 -14.99 -51.65 -37.59
C GLU A 343 -16.33 -51.30 -38.24
N ARG A 344 -17.10 -52.33 -38.60
CA ARG A 344 -18.47 -52.15 -39.09
C ARG A 344 -19.31 -51.52 -37.98
N ARG A 345 -19.99 -50.42 -38.31
CA ARG A 345 -20.89 -49.68 -37.41
C ARG A 345 -21.90 -50.62 -36.74
N GLN A 346 -21.92 -50.63 -35.41
CA GLN A 346 -22.89 -51.39 -34.62
C GLN A 346 -24.10 -50.52 -34.29
N ILE A 347 -25.15 -50.62 -35.10
CA ILE A 347 -26.36 -49.80 -34.97
C ILE A 347 -26.97 -49.92 -33.56
N ILE A 348 -27.08 -51.14 -33.03
CA ILE A 348 -27.69 -51.38 -31.72
C ILE A 348 -26.90 -50.67 -30.59
N HIS A 349 -25.57 -50.68 -30.67
CA HIS A 349 -24.73 -50.02 -29.67
C HIS A 349 -24.83 -48.49 -29.76
N ASP A 350 -24.87 -47.94 -30.98
CA ASP A 350 -25.07 -46.49 -31.18
C ASP A 350 -26.39 -46.01 -30.58
N TYR A 351 -27.49 -46.75 -30.76
CA TYR A 351 -28.79 -46.37 -30.19
C TYR A 351 -28.89 -46.61 -28.68
N HIS A 352 -28.02 -47.45 -28.11
CA HIS A 352 -27.91 -47.67 -26.67
C HIS A 352 -27.13 -46.56 -25.98
N ASP A 353 -26.10 -45.99 -26.63
CA ASP A 353 -25.28 -44.92 -26.05
C ASP A 353 -25.81 -43.52 -26.44
N PRO A 354 -26.32 -42.71 -25.49
CA PRO A 354 -26.80 -41.35 -25.77
C PRO A 354 -25.72 -40.40 -26.30
N SER A 355 -24.44 -40.71 -26.05
CA SER A 355 -23.30 -39.90 -26.52
C SER A 355 -22.87 -40.24 -27.95
N SER A 356 -23.52 -41.23 -28.57
CA SER A 356 -23.21 -41.67 -29.91
C SER A 356 -23.61 -40.64 -30.98
N GLN A 357 -23.16 -40.88 -32.21
CA GLN A 357 -23.43 -40.01 -33.35
C GLN A 357 -24.91 -39.96 -33.77
N THR A 358 -25.75 -40.92 -33.34
CA THR A 358 -27.18 -40.90 -33.69
C THR A 358 -27.94 -39.82 -32.94
N TYR A 359 -27.57 -39.56 -31.69
CA TYR A 359 -28.21 -38.54 -30.84
C TYR A 359 -27.40 -37.24 -30.80
N ALA A 360 -26.08 -37.33 -30.83
CA ALA A 360 -25.17 -36.18 -30.77
C ALA A 360 -24.19 -36.19 -31.96
N PRO A 361 -24.65 -35.84 -33.18
CA PRO A 361 -23.79 -35.80 -34.35
C PRO A 361 -22.70 -34.72 -34.22
N LEU A 362 -21.46 -35.09 -34.52
CA LEU A 362 -20.33 -34.16 -34.55
C LEU A 362 -20.45 -33.22 -35.76
N THR A 363 -20.24 -31.92 -35.54
CA THR A 363 -20.37 -30.88 -36.59
C THR A 363 -19.49 -31.10 -37.81
N ARG A 364 -18.30 -31.68 -37.63
CA ARG A 364 -17.38 -32.02 -38.74
C ARG A 364 -17.94 -33.04 -39.74
N LEU A 365 -18.96 -33.81 -39.37
CA LEU A 365 -19.60 -34.79 -40.26
C LEU A 365 -20.65 -34.12 -41.17
N GLY A 366 -21.15 -32.94 -40.81
CA GLY A 366 -22.09 -32.15 -41.62
C GLY A 366 -23.50 -32.74 -41.75
N ILE A 367 -23.79 -33.90 -41.15
CA ILE A 367 -25.09 -34.57 -41.24
C ILE A 367 -25.89 -34.30 -39.97
N PHE A 368 -27.00 -33.57 -40.11
CA PHE A 368 -27.94 -33.28 -39.02
C PHE A 368 -29.34 -33.69 -39.47
N LEU A 369 -29.86 -34.81 -38.95
CA LEU A 369 -31.17 -35.34 -39.37
C LEU A 369 -32.33 -34.40 -38.96
N ASP A 370 -32.18 -33.66 -37.87
CA ASP A 370 -33.19 -32.71 -37.37
C ASP A 370 -33.21 -31.37 -38.12
N ARG A 371 -32.18 -31.07 -38.92
CA ARG A 371 -32.10 -29.79 -39.61
C ARG A 371 -32.98 -29.84 -40.86
N GLY A 372 -34.23 -29.40 -40.71
CA GLY A 372 -35.26 -29.45 -41.75
C GLY A 372 -36.52 -30.23 -41.36
N SER A 373 -36.62 -30.70 -40.11
CA SER A 373 -37.83 -31.38 -39.59
C SER A 373 -39.10 -30.52 -39.72
N GLU A 374 -38.96 -29.19 -39.70
CA GLU A 374 -40.06 -28.25 -39.93
C GLU A 374 -40.71 -28.38 -41.32
N GLN A 375 -40.00 -28.87 -42.33
CA GLN A 375 -40.53 -29.09 -43.68
C GLN A 375 -41.52 -30.26 -43.75
N TYR A 376 -41.43 -31.20 -42.79
CA TYR A 376 -42.28 -32.39 -42.72
C TYR A 376 -43.46 -32.21 -41.74
N VAL A 377 -43.62 -31.02 -41.15
CA VAL A 377 -44.78 -30.70 -40.32
C VAL A 377 -46.00 -30.52 -41.23
N VAL A 378 -46.76 -31.59 -41.42
CA VAL A 378 -47.96 -31.60 -42.28
C VAL A 378 -49.06 -30.75 -41.63
N LYS A 379 -49.21 -29.50 -42.08
CA LYS A 379 -50.37 -28.65 -41.79
C LYS A 379 -51.39 -28.80 -42.91
N SER A 380 -52.24 -29.83 -42.86
CA SER A 380 -53.25 -30.05 -43.89
C SER A 380 -54.57 -29.34 -43.57
N ARG A 381 -55.09 -28.60 -44.56
CA ARG A 381 -56.44 -28.01 -44.51
C ARG A 381 -57.52 -29.09 -44.34
N HIS A 382 -57.27 -30.27 -44.90
CA HIS A 382 -58.18 -31.42 -44.87
C HIS A 382 -58.46 -31.97 -43.48
N LEU A 383 -57.54 -31.83 -42.51
CA LEU A 383 -57.73 -32.34 -41.14
C LEU A 383 -58.40 -31.34 -40.19
N SER A 384 -58.47 -30.05 -40.57
CA SER A 384 -58.98 -28.98 -39.70
C SER A 384 -60.45 -28.63 -39.96
N THR A 385 -61.00 -29.01 -41.11
CA THR A 385 -62.37 -28.68 -41.51
C THR A 385 -63.13 -29.96 -41.85
N TYR A 386 -64.39 -30.08 -41.41
CA TYR A 386 -65.25 -31.23 -41.73
C TYR A 386 -65.37 -31.48 -43.24
N GLN A 387 -65.53 -30.41 -44.03
CA GLN A 387 -65.57 -30.49 -45.48
C GLN A 387 -64.27 -31.05 -46.09
N GLY A 388 -63.13 -30.75 -45.47
CA GLY A 388 -61.83 -31.29 -45.88
C GLY A 388 -61.66 -32.78 -45.56
N LEU A 389 -62.35 -33.30 -44.53
CA LEU A 389 -62.36 -34.73 -44.24
C LEU A 389 -63.19 -35.51 -45.26
N LEU A 390 -64.32 -34.95 -45.71
CA LEU A 390 -65.14 -35.54 -46.77
C LEU A 390 -64.41 -35.59 -48.12
N GLU A 391 -63.69 -34.51 -48.47
CA GLU A 391 -62.82 -34.50 -49.67
C GLU A 391 -61.71 -35.56 -49.57
N LEU A 392 -61.16 -35.78 -48.37
CA LEU A 392 -60.13 -36.78 -48.13
C LEU A 392 -60.71 -38.20 -48.21
N GLU A 393 -61.88 -38.45 -47.63
CA GLU A 393 -62.61 -39.71 -47.75
C GLU A 393 -62.90 -40.06 -49.21
N ALA A 394 -63.39 -39.10 -49.99
CA ALA A 394 -63.69 -39.29 -51.41
C ALA A 394 -62.43 -39.52 -52.27
N SER A 395 -61.27 -39.03 -51.85
CA SER A 395 -59.99 -39.22 -52.54
C SER A 395 -59.34 -40.59 -52.28
N LEU A 396 -59.77 -41.30 -51.24
CA LEU A 396 -59.23 -42.60 -50.88
C LEU A 396 -59.89 -43.71 -51.71
N PRO A 397 -59.11 -44.63 -52.30
CA PRO A 397 -59.69 -45.75 -53.05
C PRO A 397 -60.50 -46.69 -52.15
N ASP A 398 -61.55 -47.31 -52.71
CA ASP A 398 -62.48 -48.23 -52.02
C ASP A 398 -61.82 -49.37 -51.21
N PHE A 399 -60.56 -49.76 -51.52
CA PHE A 399 -59.86 -50.80 -50.76
C PHE A 399 -59.39 -50.34 -49.36
N VAL A 400 -59.36 -49.04 -49.11
CA VAL A 400 -58.98 -48.47 -47.81
C VAL A 400 -60.17 -48.50 -46.85
N THR A 401 -61.39 -48.36 -47.37
CA THR A 401 -62.64 -48.36 -46.58
C THR A 401 -63.29 -49.75 -46.51
N GLN A 402 -63.02 -50.65 -47.46
CA GLN A 402 -63.61 -52.01 -47.50
C GLN A 402 -62.54 -53.13 -47.45
N PRO A 403 -62.64 -54.11 -46.53
CA PRO A 403 -61.65 -55.18 -46.41
C PRO A 403 -61.78 -56.22 -47.53
N ARG A 404 -60.66 -56.47 -48.24
CA ARG A 404 -60.58 -57.47 -49.32
C ARG A 404 -59.89 -58.75 -48.82
N ILE A 405 -60.66 -59.79 -48.54
CA ILE A 405 -60.11 -61.08 -48.09
C ILE A 405 -59.61 -61.88 -49.30
N LYS A 406 -58.29 -62.04 -49.43
CA LYS A 406 -57.66 -62.97 -50.38
C LYS A 406 -56.92 -64.07 -49.60
N ALA A 407 -57.39 -65.31 -49.69
CA ALA A 407 -56.71 -66.46 -49.10
C ALA A 407 -55.34 -66.69 -49.79
N PRO A 408 -54.23 -66.84 -49.06
CA PRO A 408 -52.91 -67.04 -49.65
C PRO A 408 -52.81 -68.42 -50.31
N LYS A 409 -52.39 -68.45 -51.58
CA LYS A 409 -52.09 -69.71 -52.30
C LYS A 409 -50.81 -70.34 -51.71
N PRO A 410 -50.77 -71.66 -51.47
CA PRO A 410 -49.58 -72.31 -50.92
C PRO A 410 -48.44 -72.27 -51.94
N ALA A 411 -47.32 -71.65 -51.56
CA ALA A 411 -46.10 -71.60 -52.38
C ALA A 411 -45.26 -72.88 -52.17
N ASN A 412 -45.11 -73.69 -53.21
CA ASN A 412 -44.35 -74.96 -53.17
C ASN A 412 -42.83 -74.76 -53.32
N LEU A 413 -42.42 -73.59 -53.80
CA LEU A 413 -41.03 -73.17 -53.96
C LEU A 413 -40.61 -72.18 -52.86
N THR A 414 -39.37 -72.31 -52.39
CA THR A 414 -38.68 -71.27 -51.63
C THR A 414 -38.32 -70.09 -52.54
N ARG A 415 -38.03 -68.91 -51.98
CA ARG A 415 -37.71 -67.67 -52.71
C ARG A 415 -36.53 -67.81 -53.70
N ALA A 416 -35.68 -68.83 -53.51
CA ALA A 416 -34.54 -69.19 -54.36
C ALA A 416 -34.83 -70.31 -55.38
N GLY A 417 -36.10 -70.69 -55.59
CA GLY A 417 -36.51 -71.67 -56.60
C GLY A 417 -36.44 -73.15 -56.17
N PHE A 418 -35.99 -73.44 -54.96
CA PHE A 418 -35.90 -74.82 -54.46
C PHE A 418 -37.26 -75.34 -53.96
N THR A 419 -37.50 -76.65 -54.11
CA THR A 419 -38.65 -77.31 -53.49
C THR A 419 -38.47 -77.32 -51.97
N LYS A 420 -39.51 -76.91 -51.23
CA LYS A 420 -39.50 -76.93 -49.77
C LYS A 420 -39.31 -78.36 -49.25
N ARG A 421 -38.62 -78.49 -48.11
CA ARG A 421 -38.22 -79.78 -47.52
C ARG A 421 -39.35 -80.80 -47.41
N ARG A 422 -40.57 -80.37 -47.04
CA ARG A 422 -41.75 -81.25 -46.97
C ARG A 422 -42.07 -81.93 -48.31
N TYR A 423 -42.11 -81.17 -49.40
CA TYR A 423 -42.38 -81.72 -50.74
C TYR A 423 -41.21 -82.53 -51.29
N ARG A 424 -39.98 -82.24 -50.85
CA ARG A 424 -38.80 -83.07 -51.19
C ARG A 424 -38.85 -84.42 -50.47
N GLN A 425 -39.20 -84.42 -49.18
CA GLN A 425 -39.44 -85.65 -48.42
C GLN A 425 -40.60 -86.46 -48.98
N GLU A 426 -41.69 -85.84 -49.42
CA GLU A 426 -42.78 -86.57 -50.09
C GLU A 426 -42.28 -87.26 -51.38
N ARG A 427 -41.43 -86.60 -52.18
CA ARG A 427 -40.80 -87.25 -53.35
C ARG A 427 -39.88 -88.40 -52.96
N GLU A 428 -39.03 -88.21 -51.97
CA GLU A 428 -38.14 -89.25 -51.45
C GLU A 428 -38.95 -90.44 -50.91
N LEU A 429 -40.06 -90.19 -50.22
CA LEU A 429 -40.96 -91.24 -49.73
C LEU A 429 -41.68 -91.97 -50.86
N THR A 430 -42.06 -91.29 -51.95
CA THR A 430 -42.63 -91.95 -53.13
C THR A 430 -41.58 -92.82 -53.84
N GLU A 431 -40.35 -92.34 -53.99
CA GLU A 431 -39.25 -93.09 -54.59
C GLU A 431 -38.86 -94.32 -53.73
N MET A 432 -38.85 -94.16 -52.40
CA MET A 432 -38.65 -95.27 -51.46
C MET A 432 -39.81 -96.27 -51.48
N HIS A 433 -41.05 -95.82 -51.62
CA HIS A 433 -42.21 -96.71 -51.74
C HIS A 433 -42.17 -97.53 -53.03
N GLU A 434 -41.72 -96.93 -54.14
CA GLU A 434 -41.48 -97.63 -55.40
C GLU A 434 -40.32 -98.62 -55.30
N ALA A 435 -39.23 -98.25 -54.62
CA ALA A 435 -38.10 -99.14 -54.35
C ALA A 435 -38.48 -100.32 -53.45
N ILE A 436 -39.25 -100.09 -52.39
CA ILE A 436 -39.74 -101.15 -51.49
C ILE A 436 -40.69 -102.10 -52.23
N LYS A 437 -41.55 -101.59 -53.12
CA LYS A 437 -42.36 -102.44 -54.00
C LYS A 437 -41.50 -103.29 -54.95
N ALA A 438 -40.42 -102.73 -55.47
CA ALA A 438 -39.48 -103.45 -56.35
C ALA A 438 -38.66 -104.50 -55.58
N GLU A 439 -38.27 -104.22 -54.33
CA GLU A 439 -37.56 -105.15 -53.45
C GLU A 439 -38.47 -106.26 -52.90
N GLN A 440 -39.75 -105.99 -52.64
CA GLN A 440 -40.72 -107.02 -52.27
C GLN A 440 -40.96 -108.07 -53.39
N LEU A 441 -40.67 -107.72 -54.65
CA LEU A 441 -40.73 -108.64 -55.79
C LEU A 441 -39.42 -109.43 -55.99
N ARG A 442 -38.32 -109.07 -55.31
CA ARG A 442 -37.02 -109.76 -55.37
C ARG A 442 -36.77 -110.52 -54.06
N GLY A 443 -36.92 -111.85 -54.10
CA GLY A 443 -36.67 -112.73 -52.94
C GLY A 443 -35.23 -112.66 -52.39
N GLN A 444 -35.07 -112.95 -51.10
CA GLN A 444 -33.85 -112.76 -50.30
C GLN A 444 -32.65 -113.61 -50.75
N GLU A 445 -31.47 -113.00 -50.89
CA GLU A 445 -30.16 -113.65 -50.96
C GLU A 445 -29.40 -113.55 -49.61
N PRO A 446 -28.59 -114.55 -49.22
CA PRO A 446 -27.86 -114.55 -47.94
C PRO A 446 -26.63 -113.62 -47.93
N PRO A 447 -26.24 -113.09 -46.75
CA PRO A 447 -25.18 -112.07 -46.64
C PRO A 447 -23.75 -112.63 -46.81
N LYS A 448 -22.91 -111.89 -47.55
CA LYS A 448 -21.48 -112.15 -47.73
C LYS A 448 -20.64 -111.66 -46.52
N PRO A 449 -19.57 -112.37 -46.12
CA PRO A 449 -18.77 -112.03 -44.94
C PRO A 449 -17.71 -110.94 -45.19
N LEU A 450 -17.36 -110.23 -44.10
CA LEU A 450 -16.50 -109.04 -44.03
C LEU A 450 -14.99 -109.39 -44.02
N ARG A 451 -14.18 -108.56 -44.70
CA ARG A 451 -12.79 -108.81 -45.09
C ARG A 451 -11.84 -107.77 -44.45
N PHE A 452 -11.34 -108.07 -43.24
CA PHE A 452 -10.11 -107.58 -42.53
C PHE A 452 -10.27 -106.89 -41.14
N LEU A 453 -9.42 -107.31 -40.17
CA LEU A 453 -9.10 -106.68 -38.88
C LEU A 453 -7.57 -106.44 -38.80
N GLN A 454 -7.09 -105.27 -38.35
CA GLN A 454 -5.66 -104.94 -38.24
C GLN A 454 -5.24 -104.67 -36.77
N ARG A 455 -4.09 -105.21 -36.33
CA ARG A 455 -3.57 -105.15 -34.93
C ARG A 455 -2.48 -104.08 -34.78
N ILE A 456 -2.55 -103.26 -33.71
CA ILE A 456 -1.63 -102.13 -33.42
C ILE A 456 -0.60 -102.55 -32.34
N PRO A 457 0.73 -102.38 -32.53
CA PRO A 457 1.75 -102.65 -31.50
C PRO A 457 2.10 -101.43 -30.62
N LYS A 458 2.56 -101.68 -29.37
CA LYS A 458 2.95 -100.64 -28.36
C LYS A 458 4.45 -100.25 -28.46
N PRO A 459 4.83 -98.99 -28.14
CA PRO A 459 6.23 -98.51 -28.24
C PRO A 459 7.14 -98.89 -27.05
N VAL A 460 8.47 -98.87 -27.29
CA VAL A 460 9.57 -99.35 -26.41
C VAL A 460 9.95 -98.31 -25.31
N PRO A 461 10.35 -98.73 -24.08
CA PRO A 461 10.70 -97.82 -22.97
C PRO A 461 12.08 -97.13 -23.11
N ARG A 462 12.21 -95.97 -22.46
CA ARG A 462 13.39 -95.07 -22.48
C ARG A 462 14.47 -95.46 -21.45
N PRO A 463 15.75 -95.08 -21.66
CA PRO A 463 16.84 -95.38 -20.73
C PRO A 463 16.77 -94.54 -19.44
N PRO A 464 17.37 -95.02 -18.33
CA PRO A 464 17.33 -94.36 -17.02
C PRO A 464 18.23 -93.11 -16.96
N THR A 465 17.69 -92.04 -16.38
CA THR A 465 18.34 -90.73 -16.18
C THR A 465 19.41 -90.77 -15.07
N PRO A 466 20.49 -89.96 -15.17
CA PRO A 466 21.57 -89.91 -14.18
C PRO A 466 21.11 -89.34 -12.83
N ALA A 467 21.57 -89.95 -11.74
CA ALA A 467 21.27 -89.56 -10.35
C ALA A 467 22.23 -88.49 -9.83
N ILE A 468 21.70 -87.52 -9.07
CA ILE A 468 22.45 -86.49 -8.34
C ILE A 468 22.80 -87.04 -6.95
N GLN A 469 23.92 -86.59 -6.38
CA GLN A 469 24.37 -87.00 -5.04
C GLN A 469 23.40 -86.52 -3.96
N VAL A 470 23.03 -87.44 -3.07
CA VAL A 470 22.09 -87.26 -1.95
C VAL A 470 22.86 -86.60 -0.78
N PRO A 471 22.44 -85.42 -0.27
CA PRO A 471 22.99 -84.82 0.94
C PRO A 471 22.62 -85.62 2.22
N ASP A 472 23.25 -85.31 3.36
CA ASP A 472 23.16 -86.11 4.60
C ASP A 472 21.72 -86.21 5.16
N GLU A 473 21.35 -87.41 5.65
CA GLU A 473 19.97 -87.78 6.06
C GLU A 473 19.33 -86.79 7.06
N GLU A 474 20.12 -86.22 7.98
CA GLU A 474 19.62 -85.27 8.98
C GLU A 474 19.26 -83.89 8.41
N GLU A 475 19.95 -83.45 7.35
CA GLU A 475 19.63 -82.20 6.65
C GLU A 475 18.41 -82.40 5.76
N GLU A 476 18.30 -83.57 5.12
CA GLU A 476 17.11 -83.95 4.36
C GLU A 476 15.86 -84.01 5.23
N GLU A 477 15.91 -84.60 6.42
CA GLU A 477 14.75 -84.64 7.32
C GLU A 477 14.31 -83.24 7.77
N LYS A 478 15.26 -82.33 8.03
CA LYS A 478 14.97 -80.93 8.38
C LYS A 478 14.38 -80.18 7.20
N GLU A 479 14.95 -80.31 6.01
CA GLU A 479 14.43 -79.70 4.79
C GLU A 479 13.05 -80.25 4.45
N LEU A 480 12.83 -81.56 4.57
CA LEU A 480 11.53 -82.20 4.37
C LEU A 480 10.49 -81.73 5.40
N ALA A 481 10.87 -81.58 6.67
CA ALA A 481 9.98 -81.04 7.70
C ALA A 481 9.62 -79.57 7.43
N VAL A 482 10.57 -78.75 6.99
CA VAL A 482 10.35 -77.34 6.61
C VAL A 482 9.47 -77.24 5.35
N ILE A 483 9.72 -78.07 4.34
CA ILE A 483 8.91 -78.15 3.12
C ILE A 483 7.49 -78.58 3.48
N PHE A 484 7.33 -79.58 4.35
CA PHE A 484 6.01 -80.02 4.81
C PHE A 484 5.25 -78.91 5.55
N LEU A 485 5.91 -78.19 6.46
CA LEU A 485 5.32 -77.06 7.18
C LEU A 485 4.93 -75.93 6.21
N GLN A 486 5.78 -75.65 5.22
CA GLN A 486 5.50 -74.67 4.18
C GLN A 486 4.33 -75.10 3.29
N GLN A 487 4.22 -76.38 2.95
CA GLN A 487 3.09 -76.94 2.20
C GLN A 487 1.78 -76.88 2.99
N VAL A 488 1.81 -77.17 4.30
CA VAL A 488 0.64 -77.07 5.17
C VAL A 488 0.18 -75.62 5.31
N LEU A 489 1.10 -74.67 5.53
CA LEU A 489 0.75 -73.25 5.62
C LEU A 489 0.22 -72.68 4.30
N ARG A 490 0.86 -73.02 3.17
CA ARG A 490 0.36 -72.65 1.83
C ARG A 490 -0.99 -73.28 1.55
N GLY A 491 -1.16 -74.57 1.87
CA GLY A 491 -2.41 -75.30 1.73
C GLY A 491 -3.53 -74.70 2.57
N ARG A 492 -3.26 -74.34 3.83
CA ARG A 492 -4.23 -73.72 4.74
C ARG A 492 -4.59 -72.29 4.29
N ALA A 493 -3.63 -71.51 3.82
CA ALA A 493 -3.88 -70.20 3.26
C ALA A 493 -4.76 -70.28 1.99
N VAL A 494 -4.47 -71.23 1.09
CA VAL A 494 -5.29 -71.48 -0.11
C VAL A 494 -6.68 -71.96 0.29
N GLN A 495 -6.80 -72.82 1.30
CA GLN A 495 -8.11 -73.25 1.83
C GLN A 495 -8.89 -72.08 2.41
N ASN A 496 -8.30 -71.22 3.24
CA ASN A 496 -8.98 -70.05 3.80
C ASN A 496 -9.43 -69.07 2.71
N MET A 497 -8.58 -68.79 1.71
CA MET A 497 -8.95 -67.98 0.55
C MET A 497 -10.08 -68.63 -0.25
N MET A 498 -10.08 -69.96 -0.37
CA MET A 498 -11.15 -70.72 -1.01
C MET A 498 -12.44 -70.69 -0.19
N PHE A 499 -12.37 -70.77 1.14
CA PHE A 499 -13.51 -70.68 2.04
C PHE A 499 -14.16 -69.30 1.99
N GLU A 500 -13.37 -68.22 2.10
CA GLU A 500 -13.90 -66.86 1.90
C GLU A 500 -14.46 -66.66 0.49
N GLY A 501 -13.75 -67.16 -0.52
CA GLY A 501 -14.20 -67.09 -1.91
C GLY A 501 -15.51 -67.85 -2.13
N LYS A 502 -15.67 -68.99 -1.46
CA LYS A 502 -16.90 -69.78 -1.44
C LYS A 502 -18.00 -69.00 -0.72
N GLU A 503 -17.77 -68.48 0.48
CA GLU A 503 -18.74 -67.70 1.25
C GLU A 503 -19.27 -66.49 0.48
N LYS A 504 -18.37 -65.69 -0.10
CA LYS A 504 -18.72 -64.54 -0.95
C LYS A 504 -19.53 -64.93 -2.19
N ARG A 505 -19.41 -66.17 -2.67
CA ARG A 505 -20.07 -66.68 -3.87
C ARG A 505 -21.13 -67.74 -3.56
N MET A 506 -21.52 -67.95 -2.31
CA MET A 506 -22.45 -69.02 -1.92
C MET A 506 -23.78 -68.90 -2.64
N GLU A 507 -24.28 -67.66 -2.83
CA GLU A 507 -25.52 -67.40 -3.56
C GLU A 507 -25.40 -67.75 -5.04
N LEU A 508 -24.30 -67.37 -5.69
CA LEU A 508 -24.02 -67.72 -7.09
C LEU A 508 -23.85 -69.25 -7.26
N ILE A 509 -23.23 -69.92 -6.29
CA ILE A 509 -23.09 -71.38 -6.28
C ILE A 509 -24.46 -72.04 -6.11
N ALA A 510 -25.34 -71.50 -5.27
CA ALA A 510 -26.71 -71.99 -5.11
C ALA A 510 -27.53 -71.80 -6.40
N GLU A 511 -27.37 -70.67 -7.08
CA GLU A 511 -27.97 -70.41 -8.40
C GLU A 511 -27.50 -71.43 -9.44
N LEU A 512 -26.19 -71.64 -9.59
CA LEU A 512 -25.63 -72.60 -10.55
C LEU A 512 -25.98 -74.06 -10.23
N ARG A 513 -26.19 -74.39 -8.96
CA ARG A 513 -26.65 -75.73 -8.53
C ARG A 513 -28.14 -75.92 -8.79
N SER A 514 -28.94 -74.85 -8.76
CA SER A 514 -30.38 -74.93 -9.06
C SER A 514 -30.69 -75.19 -10.53
N THR A 515 -29.74 -74.98 -11.45
CA THR A 515 -29.98 -75.21 -12.89
C THR A 515 -29.84 -76.68 -13.34
N HIS A 516 -29.41 -77.59 -12.48
CA HIS A 516 -29.11 -78.98 -12.83
C HIS A 516 -30.14 -79.95 -12.23
N ALA A 517 -31.26 -80.19 -12.93
CA ALA A 517 -32.27 -81.20 -12.57
C ALA A 517 -32.80 -81.92 -13.81
N LEU A 518 -32.88 -83.26 -13.75
CA LEU A 518 -33.27 -84.12 -14.89
C LEU A 518 -34.77 -84.46 -14.90
N GLN A 519 -35.45 -84.46 -13.75
CA GLN A 519 -36.90 -84.73 -13.64
C GLN A 519 -37.73 -83.43 -13.58
N ASN A 520 -38.94 -83.45 -14.16
CA ASN A 520 -39.80 -82.27 -14.25
C ASN A 520 -40.28 -81.74 -12.88
N THR A 521 -40.52 -82.63 -11.90
CA THR A 521 -40.91 -82.24 -10.53
C THR A 521 -39.78 -81.49 -9.83
N GLU A 522 -38.57 -82.05 -9.88
CA GLU A 522 -37.35 -81.43 -9.35
C GLU A 522 -37.04 -80.09 -10.04
N GLN A 523 -37.28 -79.97 -11.35
CA GLN A 523 -37.12 -78.70 -12.07
C GLN A 523 -38.03 -77.61 -11.52
N THR A 524 -39.28 -77.91 -11.15
CA THR A 524 -40.19 -76.91 -10.57
C THR A 524 -39.76 -76.46 -9.16
N GLU A 525 -39.24 -77.37 -8.35
CA GLU A 525 -38.69 -77.05 -7.03
C GLU A 525 -37.42 -76.20 -7.15
N LYS A 526 -36.53 -76.56 -8.07
CA LYS A 526 -35.34 -75.76 -8.38
C LYS A 526 -35.65 -74.37 -8.92
N MET A 527 -36.71 -74.22 -9.72
CA MET A 527 -37.16 -72.90 -10.18
C MET A 527 -37.67 -72.04 -9.02
N LYS A 528 -38.33 -72.63 -8.02
CA LYS A 528 -38.73 -71.91 -6.79
C LYS A 528 -37.53 -71.51 -5.94
N GLU A 529 -36.55 -72.41 -5.79
CA GLU A 529 -35.28 -72.12 -5.10
C GLU A 529 -34.52 -70.98 -5.79
N MET A 530 -34.42 -71.00 -7.12
CA MET A 530 -33.79 -69.94 -7.92
C MET A 530 -34.50 -68.59 -7.77
N GLN A 531 -35.83 -68.58 -7.72
CA GLN A 531 -36.59 -67.36 -7.48
C GLN A 531 -36.37 -66.82 -6.06
N ALA A 532 -36.28 -67.70 -5.06
CA ALA A 532 -35.99 -67.32 -3.68
C ALA A 532 -34.57 -66.73 -3.53
N THR A 533 -33.55 -67.32 -4.17
CA THR A 533 -32.17 -66.79 -4.13
C THR A 533 -32.07 -65.44 -4.83
N LEU A 534 -32.72 -65.26 -5.98
CA LEU A 534 -32.77 -63.98 -6.68
C LEU A 534 -33.51 -62.90 -5.88
N ALA A 535 -34.57 -63.26 -5.15
CA ALA A 535 -35.26 -62.34 -4.26
C ALA A 535 -34.37 -61.89 -3.09
N LEU A 536 -33.61 -62.82 -2.51
CA LEU A 536 -32.68 -62.56 -1.40
C LEU A 536 -31.51 -61.66 -1.84
N GLN A 537 -30.94 -61.90 -3.03
CA GLN A 537 -29.93 -61.02 -3.65
C GLN A 537 -30.45 -59.61 -3.85
N ARG A 538 -31.68 -59.46 -4.35
CA ARG A 538 -32.30 -58.14 -4.53
C ARG A 538 -32.46 -57.43 -3.20
N GLN A 539 -32.89 -58.14 -2.14
CA GLN A 539 -33.01 -57.55 -0.80
C GLN A 539 -31.66 -57.11 -0.23
N ARG A 540 -30.60 -57.92 -0.37
CA ARG A 540 -29.24 -57.54 0.08
C ARG A 540 -28.69 -56.33 -0.65
N ARG A 541 -28.81 -56.27 -1.98
CA ARG A 541 -28.40 -55.08 -2.76
C ARG A 541 -29.16 -53.82 -2.34
N LEU A 542 -30.46 -53.95 -2.03
CA LEU A 542 -31.25 -52.83 -1.53
C LEU A 542 -30.82 -52.42 -0.12
N HIS A 543 -30.42 -53.37 0.73
CA HIS A 543 -29.90 -53.10 2.07
C HIS A 543 -28.54 -52.41 2.02
N GLU A 544 -27.58 -52.96 1.28
CA GLU A 544 -26.25 -52.38 1.07
C GLU A 544 -26.35 -50.97 0.49
N HIS A 545 -27.28 -50.75 -0.46
CA HIS A 545 -27.51 -49.41 -0.99
C HIS A 545 -28.06 -48.45 0.07
N LYS A 546 -29.02 -48.90 0.91
CA LYS A 546 -29.52 -48.09 2.02
C LYS A 546 -28.44 -47.76 3.05
N GLU A 547 -27.60 -48.73 3.39
CA GLU A 547 -26.46 -48.52 4.30
C GLU A 547 -25.47 -47.53 3.71
N SER A 548 -25.12 -47.67 2.43
CA SER A 548 -24.21 -46.72 1.76
C SER A 548 -24.75 -45.29 1.73
N LEU A 549 -26.07 -45.12 1.55
CA LEU A 549 -26.72 -43.80 1.61
C LEU A 549 -26.74 -43.22 3.03
N VAL A 550 -26.91 -44.07 4.05
CA VAL A 550 -26.86 -43.64 5.46
C VAL A 550 -25.43 -43.22 5.83
N ASP A 551 -24.43 -43.99 5.44
CA ASP A 551 -23.02 -43.67 5.68
C ASP A 551 -22.60 -42.38 4.96
N GLU A 552 -23.05 -42.19 3.71
CA GLU A 552 -22.81 -40.94 2.97
C GLU A 552 -23.44 -39.74 3.70
N ALA A 553 -24.70 -39.85 4.13
CA ALA A 553 -25.38 -38.78 4.85
C ALA A 553 -24.74 -38.48 6.21
N LEU A 554 -24.32 -39.50 6.97
CA LEU A 554 -23.61 -39.32 8.24
C LEU A 554 -22.27 -38.63 8.01
N SER A 555 -21.48 -39.10 7.04
CA SER A 555 -20.18 -38.50 6.71
C SER A 555 -20.32 -37.03 6.29
N GLN A 556 -21.39 -36.67 5.58
CA GLN A 556 -21.68 -35.30 5.18
C GLN A 556 -22.01 -34.41 6.38
N VAL A 557 -22.85 -34.88 7.31
CA VAL A 557 -23.23 -34.13 8.51
C VAL A 557 -22.01 -33.92 9.41
N GLU A 558 -21.22 -34.97 9.64
CA GLU A 558 -19.98 -34.89 10.43
C GLU A 558 -18.99 -33.90 9.79
N SER A 559 -18.76 -34.03 8.48
CA SER A 559 -17.83 -33.16 7.75
C SER A 559 -18.31 -31.70 7.75
N SER A 560 -19.61 -31.46 7.61
CA SER A 560 -20.17 -30.10 7.67
C SER A 560 -19.98 -29.50 9.07
N SER A 561 -20.28 -30.25 10.12
CA SER A 561 -20.16 -29.75 11.50
C SER A 561 -18.70 -29.44 11.90
N LEU A 562 -17.76 -30.29 11.49
CA LEU A 562 -16.33 -30.04 11.68
C LEU A 562 -15.85 -28.86 10.83
N GLY A 563 -16.32 -28.77 9.59
CA GLY A 563 -16.06 -27.64 8.70
C GLY A 563 -16.47 -26.32 9.33
N ASP A 564 -17.71 -26.21 9.81
CA ASP A 564 -18.25 -25.02 10.46
C ASP A 564 -17.49 -24.66 11.74
N MET A 565 -17.08 -25.65 12.55
CA MET A 565 -16.30 -25.42 13.77
C MET A 565 -14.90 -24.89 13.45
N PHE A 566 -14.19 -25.45 12.47
CA PHE A 566 -12.88 -24.94 12.05
C PHE A 566 -12.98 -23.57 11.40
N ASP A 567 -14.03 -23.33 10.63
CA ASP A 567 -14.32 -22.01 10.05
C ASP A 567 -14.57 -20.96 11.14
N PHE A 568 -15.29 -21.32 12.20
CA PHE A 568 -15.51 -20.44 13.34
C PHE A 568 -14.21 -20.15 14.09
N LEU A 569 -13.45 -21.19 14.44
CA LEU A 569 -12.19 -21.04 15.17
C LEU A 569 -11.15 -20.24 14.38
N SER A 570 -11.07 -20.44 13.06
CA SER A 570 -10.17 -19.68 12.21
C SER A 570 -10.56 -18.20 12.11
N LYS A 571 -11.85 -17.89 12.00
CA LYS A 571 -12.36 -16.51 12.01
C LYS A 571 -12.09 -15.80 13.34
N GLU A 572 -12.32 -16.47 14.46
CA GLU A 572 -12.03 -15.90 15.79
C GLU A 572 -10.53 -15.70 16.02
N LEU A 573 -9.68 -16.60 15.52
CA LEU A 573 -8.23 -16.44 15.57
C LEU A 573 -7.78 -15.21 14.75
N ILE A 574 -8.25 -15.07 13.51
CA ILE A 574 -7.95 -13.91 12.66
C ILE A 574 -8.44 -12.63 13.34
N ARG A 575 -9.66 -12.64 13.86
CA ARG A 575 -10.23 -11.51 14.59
C ARG A 575 -9.36 -11.10 15.78
N LEU A 576 -8.89 -12.05 16.60
CA LEU A 576 -8.01 -11.75 17.73
C LEU A 576 -6.66 -11.17 17.28
N GLN A 577 -6.11 -11.64 16.17
CA GLN A 577 -4.89 -11.07 15.59
C GLN A 577 -5.12 -9.65 15.08
N GLU A 578 -6.24 -9.40 14.41
CA GLU A 578 -6.63 -8.08 13.93
C GLU A 578 -6.90 -7.11 15.08
N GLU A 579 -7.59 -7.54 16.15
CA GLU A 579 -7.82 -6.73 17.36
C GLU A 579 -6.48 -6.32 18.00
N ARG A 580 -5.53 -7.24 18.14
CA ARG A 580 -4.17 -6.93 18.64
C ARG A 580 -3.43 -5.94 17.73
N ARG A 581 -3.53 -6.13 16.42
CA ARG A 581 -2.89 -5.26 15.43
C ARG A 581 -3.48 -3.85 15.44
N ILE A 582 -4.81 -3.73 15.50
CA ILE A 582 -5.53 -2.46 15.61
C ILE A 582 -5.16 -1.77 16.92
N HIS A 583 -5.11 -2.52 18.03
CA HIS A 583 -4.68 -1.96 19.31
C HIS A 583 -3.25 -1.39 19.23
N ALA A 584 -2.30 -2.14 18.65
CA ALA A 584 -0.95 -1.64 18.44
C ALA A 584 -0.92 -0.36 17.56
N PHE A 585 -1.72 -0.31 16.49
CA PHE A 585 -1.84 0.90 15.68
C PHE A 585 -2.48 2.06 16.42
N SER A 586 -3.47 1.82 17.28
CA SER A 586 -4.06 2.87 18.12
C SER A 586 -3.02 3.47 19.07
N MET A 587 -2.18 2.63 19.69
CA MET A 587 -1.12 3.08 20.58
C MET A 587 -0.04 3.90 19.85
N LEU A 588 0.34 3.47 18.63
CA LEU A 588 1.28 4.23 17.80
C LEU A 588 0.69 5.57 17.33
N ALA A 589 -0.58 5.56 16.93
CA ALA A 589 -1.29 6.76 16.51
C ALA A 589 -1.45 7.77 17.66
N GLU A 590 -1.79 7.31 18.88
CA GLU A 590 -1.84 8.14 20.07
C GLU A 590 -0.47 8.72 20.41
N ARG A 591 0.60 7.90 20.37
CA ARG A 591 1.96 8.39 20.58
C ARG A 591 2.32 9.47 19.58
N GLN A 592 2.00 9.27 18.30
CA GLN A 592 2.32 10.25 17.27
C GLN A 592 1.44 11.50 17.35
N ARG A 593 0.19 11.37 17.78
CA ARG A 593 -0.65 12.51 18.13
C ARG A 593 -0.04 13.33 19.25
N ARG A 594 0.42 12.70 20.34
CA ARG A 594 1.10 13.39 21.45
C ARG A 594 2.38 14.09 21.01
N ILE A 595 3.17 13.47 20.12
CA ILE A 595 4.38 14.09 19.55
C ILE A 595 4.00 15.33 18.74
N ARG A 596 3.00 15.24 17.86
CA ARG A 596 2.55 16.41 17.08
C ARG A 596 1.94 17.50 17.94
N GLU A 597 1.14 17.14 18.95
CA GLU A 597 0.60 18.10 19.91
C GLU A 597 1.72 18.80 20.69
N ALA A 598 2.78 18.07 21.06
CA ALA A 598 3.97 18.66 21.70
C ALA A 598 4.75 19.58 20.74
N GLU A 599 4.95 19.17 19.48
CA GLU A 599 5.60 19.99 18.45
C GLU A 599 4.80 21.27 18.14
N GLU A 600 3.48 21.15 18.00
CA GLU A 600 2.58 22.29 17.82
C GLU A 600 2.57 23.21 19.05
N SER A 601 2.56 22.65 20.26
CA SER A 601 2.68 23.45 21.47
C SER A 601 4.01 24.19 21.56
N GLY A 602 5.11 23.56 21.14
CA GLY A 602 6.42 24.19 21.07
C GLY A 602 6.43 25.33 20.06
N ARG A 603 5.83 25.14 18.87
CA ARG A 603 5.68 26.21 17.87
C ARG A 603 4.83 27.37 18.38
N ARG A 604 3.70 27.10 19.05
CA ARG A 604 2.85 28.13 19.65
C ARG A 604 3.58 28.94 20.71
N GLN A 605 4.38 28.29 21.56
CA GLN A 605 5.18 28.99 22.56
C GLN A 605 6.25 29.88 21.93
N VAL A 606 6.91 29.44 20.86
CA VAL A 606 7.87 30.26 20.11
C VAL A 606 7.19 31.45 19.45
N GLU A 607 6.02 31.25 18.83
CA GLU A 607 5.24 32.35 18.24
C GLU A 607 4.75 33.36 19.31
N GLU A 608 4.31 32.89 20.47
CA GLU A 608 3.93 33.76 21.59
C GLU A 608 5.11 34.54 22.16
N ARG A 609 6.30 33.93 22.28
CA ARG A 609 7.51 34.65 22.67
C ARG A 609 7.86 35.74 21.67
N ARG A 610 7.82 35.40 20.37
CA ARG A 610 8.07 36.37 19.31
C ARG A 610 7.11 37.55 19.36
N ARG A 611 5.82 37.30 19.61
CA ARG A 611 4.83 38.37 19.80
C ARG A 611 5.13 39.23 21.03
N ARG A 612 5.57 38.64 22.15
CA ARG A 612 5.96 39.41 23.34
C ARG A 612 7.20 40.27 23.08
N GLU A 613 8.20 39.73 22.40
CA GLU A 613 9.39 40.48 21.98
C GLU A 613 9.00 41.63 21.05
N GLU A 614 8.14 41.39 20.06
CA GLU A 614 7.61 42.42 19.16
C GLU A 614 6.80 43.50 19.92
N ASP A 615 5.98 43.11 20.90
CA ASP A 615 5.24 44.04 21.75
C ASP A 615 6.15 44.88 22.65
N GLU A 616 7.24 44.30 23.17
CA GLU A 616 8.25 45.02 23.97
C GLU A 616 9.02 46.02 23.12
N VAL A 617 9.46 45.61 21.92
CA VAL A 617 10.08 46.51 20.94
C VAL A 617 9.11 47.63 20.57
N PHE A 618 7.84 47.32 20.32
CA PHE A 618 6.82 48.32 20.03
C PHE A 618 6.64 49.31 21.20
N LYS A 619 6.59 48.84 22.44
CA LYS A 619 6.52 49.71 23.63
C LYS A 619 7.73 50.61 23.74
N GLN A 620 8.94 50.11 23.46
CA GLN A 620 10.16 50.91 23.47
C GLN A 620 10.13 52.00 22.38
N VAL A 621 9.71 51.65 21.17
CA VAL A 621 9.56 52.61 20.06
C VAL A 621 8.54 53.70 20.42
N VAL A 622 7.38 53.32 20.97
CA VAL A 622 6.37 54.28 21.43
C VAL A 622 6.92 55.18 22.54
N LYS A 623 7.67 54.63 23.49
CA LYS A 623 8.32 55.42 24.55
C LYS A 623 9.31 56.42 23.97
N VAL A 624 10.15 56.00 23.02
CA VAL A 624 11.07 56.92 22.33
C VAL A 624 10.29 58.01 21.62
N HIS A 625 9.20 57.68 20.91
CA HIS A 625 8.36 58.69 20.27
C HIS A 625 7.73 59.67 21.27
N GLN A 626 7.22 59.19 22.39
CA GLN A 626 6.72 60.03 23.47
C GLN A 626 7.83 60.95 24.01
N CYS A 627 9.00 60.41 24.34
CA CYS A 627 10.13 61.22 24.79
C CYS A 627 10.55 62.26 23.73
N THR A 628 10.56 61.92 22.44
CA THR A 628 10.90 62.90 21.39
C THR A 628 9.85 64.00 21.26
N VAL A 629 8.57 63.66 21.42
CA VAL A 629 7.49 64.64 21.44
C VAL A 629 7.62 65.53 22.67
N ASP A 630 7.90 64.96 23.84
CA ASP A 630 8.09 65.69 25.09
C ASP A 630 9.27 66.67 24.97
N THR A 631 10.44 66.20 24.51
CA THR A 631 11.61 67.07 24.30
C THR A 631 11.34 68.17 23.28
N TYR A 632 10.63 67.86 22.18
CA TYR A 632 10.26 68.87 21.19
C TYR A 632 9.31 69.93 21.77
N LEU A 633 8.34 69.52 22.59
CA LEU A 633 7.43 70.44 23.27
C LEU A 633 8.16 71.26 24.33
N GLU A 634 9.07 70.65 25.09
CA GLU A 634 9.95 71.34 26.04
C GLU A 634 10.77 72.42 25.35
N ASP A 635 11.42 72.12 24.22
CA ASP A 635 12.20 73.09 23.45
C ASP A 635 11.34 74.27 22.93
N ILE A 636 10.12 74.00 22.46
CA ILE A 636 9.19 75.06 22.04
C ILE A 636 8.78 75.92 23.24
N ILE A 637 8.46 75.29 24.37
CA ILE A 637 8.03 76.00 25.59
C ILE A 637 9.18 76.85 26.10
N LEU A 638 10.37 76.28 26.29
CA LEU A 638 11.56 77.01 26.74
C LEU A 638 11.90 78.15 25.77
N GLY A 639 11.93 77.88 24.47
CA GLY A 639 12.17 78.92 23.46
C GLY A 639 11.09 80.02 23.44
N SER A 640 9.85 79.71 23.82
CA SER A 640 8.79 80.71 23.98
C SER A 640 8.96 81.52 25.27
N VAL A 641 9.31 80.86 26.37
CA VAL A 641 9.58 81.50 27.67
C VAL A 641 10.75 82.45 27.55
N ASP A 642 11.86 82.03 26.95
CA ASP A 642 13.05 82.87 26.73
C ASP A 642 12.72 84.10 25.89
N LYS A 643 11.96 83.93 24.79
CA LYS A 643 11.51 85.08 23.97
C LYS A 643 10.63 86.03 24.77
N THR A 644 9.70 85.50 25.58
CA THR A 644 8.84 86.36 26.41
C THR A 644 9.64 87.08 27.49
N ALA A 645 10.58 86.40 28.14
CA ALA A 645 11.48 86.96 29.13
C ALA A 645 12.36 88.06 28.52
N ASP A 646 12.93 87.83 27.33
CA ASP A 646 13.70 88.84 26.59
C ASP A 646 12.84 90.07 26.24
N THR A 647 11.59 89.87 25.81
CA THR A 647 10.70 91.00 25.51
C THR A 647 10.33 91.79 26.77
N GLN A 648 10.11 91.12 27.90
CA GLN A 648 9.84 91.76 29.19
C GLN A 648 11.06 92.53 29.68
N ALA A 649 12.24 91.91 29.67
CA ALA A 649 13.50 92.54 30.05
C ALA A 649 13.79 93.78 29.19
N ARG A 650 13.55 93.71 27.88
CA ARG A 650 13.68 94.89 27.00
C ARG A 650 12.68 95.99 27.35
N GLN A 651 11.42 95.66 27.64
CA GLN A 651 10.42 96.64 28.06
C GLN A 651 10.83 97.32 29.37
N GLU A 652 11.33 96.57 30.34
CA GLU A 652 11.84 97.11 31.61
C GLU A 652 13.06 98.01 31.40
N ILE A 653 14.02 97.59 30.57
CA ILE A 653 15.20 98.40 30.22
C ILE A 653 14.77 99.69 29.51
N HIS A 654 13.80 99.63 28.59
CA HIS A 654 13.28 100.83 27.93
C HIS A 654 12.61 101.77 28.93
N GLN A 655 11.78 101.26 29.84
CA GLN A 655 11.19 102.09 30.90
C GLN A 655 12.25 102.72 31.80
N GLN A 656 13.31 102.00 32.16
CA GLN A 656 14.43 102.54 32.92
C GLN A 656 15.21 103.58 32.11
N ALA A 657 15.42 103.33 30.81
CA ALA A 657 16.10 104.27 29.93
C ALA A 657 15.30 105.56 29.75
N ASP A 658 13.98 105.48 29.59
CA ASP A 658 13.08 106.63 29.52
C ASP A 658 13.14 107.43 30.83
N GLN A 659 13.09 106.76 32.00
CA GLN A 659 13.26 107.42 33.29
C GLN A 659 14.62 108.12 33.43
N ILE A 660 15.71 107.48 33.01
CA ILE A 660 17.05 108.08 33.02
C ILE A 660 17.12 109.26 32.04
N ASN A 661 16.50 109.14 30.88
CA ASN A 661 16.48 110.18 29.86
C ASN A 661 15.66 111.39 30.32
N ASP A 662 14.54 111.18 31.01
CA ASP A 662 13.75 112.24 31.65
C ASP A 662 14.59 112.95 32.71
N VAL A 663 15.31 112.20 33.56
CA VAL A 663 16.25 112.78 34.54
C VAL A 663 17.38 113.53 33.84
N ALA A 664 17.91 113.02 32.73
CA ALA A 664 18.97 113.68 31.96
C ALA A 664 18.47 114.99 31.33
N HIS A 665 17.28 115.00 30.72
CA HIS A 665 16.64 116.20 30.20
C HIS A 665 16.35 117.21 31.32
N GLU A 666 15.88 116.77 32.49
CA GLU A 666 15.72 117.65 33.66
C GLU A 666 17.03 118.29 34.12
N ILE A 667 18.16 117.58 34.01
CA ILE A 667 19.49 118.11 34.33
C ILE A 667 19.96 119.06 33.23
N GLU A 668 19.75 118.73 31.95
CA GLU A 668 20.10 119.58 30.82
C GLU A 668 19.31 120.91 30.82
N ASP A 669 18.01 120.87 31.12
CA ASP A 669 17.17 122.07 31.18
C ASP A 669 17.56 123.03 32.31
N LYS A 670 18.16 122.49 33.40
CA LYS A 670 18.64 123.27 34.54
C LYS A 670 20.11 123.74 34.37
N ARG A 671 20.77 123.42 33.25
CA ARG A 671 22.22 123.57 33.07
C ARG A 671 22.68 125.03 32.94
N THR A 672 23.67 125.42 33.73
CA THR A 672 24.41 126.68 33.56
C THR A 672 25.76 126.47 32.87
N GLN A 673 26.37 127.55 32.36
CA GLN A 673 27.68 127.47 31.68
C GLN A 673 28.80 126.95 32.60
N LEU A 674 28.74 127.26 33.90
CA LEU A 674 29.72 126.80 34.88
C LEU A 674 29.66 125.27 35.08
N ASP A 675 28.46 124.70 35.17
CA ASP A 675 28.27 123.25 35.31
C ASP A 675 28.82 122.48 34.09
N SER A 676 28.78 123.11 32.90
CA SER A 676 29.34 122.51 31.69
C SER A 676 30.85 122.38 31.72
N GLU A 677 31.55 123.32 32.36
CA GLU A 677 33.01 123.30 32.51
C GLU A 677 33.43 122.29 33.59
N GLU A 678 32.68 122.17 34.68
CA GLU A 678 32.89 121.14 35.71
C GLU A 678 32.72 119.72 35.13
N ILE A 679 31.66 119.48 34.36
CA ILE A 679 31.44 118.17 33.71
C ILE A 679 32.56 117.84 32.71
N VAL A 680 33.10 118.83 31.99
CA VAL A 680 34.25 118.62 31.09
C VAL A 680 35.51 118.28 31.89
N ALA A 681 35.75 118.94 33.02
CA ALA A 681 36.86 118.62 33.91
C ALA A 681 36.73 117.20 34.48
N ASP A 682 35.53 116.80 34.89
CA ASP A 682 35.24 115.45 35.38
C ASP A 682 35.35 114.40 34.27
N LEU A 683 34.92 114.68 33.04
CA LEU A 683 35.12 113.80 31.88
C LEU A 683 36.62 113.60 31.57
N VAL A 684 37.41 114.68 31.65
CA VAL A 684 38.86 114.59 31.47
C VAL A 684 39.48 113.75 32.60
N HIS A 685 39.06 113.94 33.84
CA HIS A 685 39.61 113.25 35.00
C HIS A 685 39.18 111.77 35.08
N CYS A 686 37.91 111.46 34.85
CA CYS A 686 37.33 110.13 35.03
C CYS A 686 37.41 109.25 33.77
N PHE A 687 37.39 109.82 32.56
CA PHE A 687 37.43 109.03 31.33
C PHE A 687 38.77 109.14 30.58
N LEU A 688 39.25 110.35 30.30
CA LEU A 688 40.43 110.50 29.43
C LEU A 688 41.72 110.07 30.13
N LEU A 689 41.97 110.52 31.36
CA LEU A 689 43.19 110.13 32.08
C LEU A 689 43.27 108.61 32.32
N PRO A 690 42.21 107.91 32.78
CA PRO A 690 42.27 106.46 32.98
C PRO A 690 42.39 105.67 31.68
N GLU A 691 41.75 106.10 30.58
CA GLU A 691 41.91 105.41 29.29
C GLU A 691 43.33 105.56 28.74
N VAL A 692 43.94 106.74 28.86
CA VAL A 692 45.36 106.93 28.51
C VAL A 692 46.25 106.03 29.38
N GLN A 693 45.99 105.93 30.69
CA GLN A 693 46.71 105.02 31.57
C GLN A 693 46.53 103.55 31.15
N LYS A 694 45.31 103.08 30.85
CA LYS A 694 45.06 101.72 30.33
C LYS A 694 45.84 101.47 29.04
N HIS A 695 45.89 102.44 28.13
CA HIS A 695 46.69 102.33 26.90
C HIS A 695 48.18 102.19 27.20
N THR A 696 48.75 103.00 28.10
CA THR A 696 50.16 102.86 28.48
C THR A 696 50.48 101.53 29.15
N VAL A 697 49.55 100.98 29.96
CA VAL A 697 49.68 99.65 30.58
C VAL A 697 49.65 98.56 29.52
N ARG A 698 48.69 98.61 28.57
CA ARG A 698 48.62 97.68 27.44
C ARG A 698 49.91 97.69 26.62
N ASP A 699 50.50 98.86 26.37
CA ASP A 699 51.76 98.97 25.62
C ASP A 699 52.98 98.45 26.41
N LYS A 700 53.02 98.64 27.74
CA LYS A 700 54.04 98.00 28.60
C LYS A 700 53.96 96.48 28.53
N ILE A 701 52.74 95.92 28.62
CA ILE A 701 52.51 94.47 28.50
C ILE A 701 52.96 93.97 27.13
N ARG A 702 52.60 94.67 26.04
CA ARG A 702 53.08 94.32 24.68
C ARG A 702 54.61 94.33 24.56
N ARG A 703 55.31 95.30 25.17
CA ARG A 703 56.77 95.32 25.19
C ARG A 703 57.38 94.16 25.99
N GLN A 704 56.76 93.76 27.10
CA GLN A 704 57.19 92.58 27.87
C GLN A 704 56.95 91.28 27.08
N GLN A 705 55.78 91.12 26.47
CA GLN A 705 55.45 89.99 25.59
C GLN A 705 56.44 89.87 24.42
N ARG A 706 56.85 90.99 23.80
CA ARG A 706 57.88 90.99 22.74
C ARG A 706 59.22 90.39 23.18
N LYS A 707 59.65 90.62 24.43
CA LYS A 707 60.89 90.00 24.95
C LYS A 707 60.78 88.48 25.01
N TYR A 708 59.66 87.97 25.51
CA TYR A 708 59.40 86.54 25.59
C TYR A 708 59.23 85.90 24.20
N LEU A 709 58.58 86.60 23.27
CA LEU A 709 58.46 86.15 21.88
C LEU A 709 59.82 86.06 21.18
N VAL A 710 60.73 87.02 21.39
CA VAL A 710 62.09 86.97 20.83
C VAL A 710 62.91 85.84 21.46
N ALA A 711 62.74 85.57 22.76
CA ALA A 711 63.40 84.43 23.42
C ALA A 711 62.90 83.10 22.86
N ALA A 712 61.58 82.93 22.73
CA ALA A 712 60.97 81.75 22.11
C ALA A 712 61.41 81.57 20.65
N HIS A 713 61.48 82.67 19.88
CA HIS A 713 61.99 82.64 18.51
C HIS A 713 63.46 82.18 18.45
N ASN A 714 64.31 82.65 19.35
CA ASN A 714 65.72 82.25 19.39
C ASN A 714 65.92 80.79 19.81
N GLU A 715 65.06 80.21 20.65
CA GLU A 715 65.11 78.78 20.97
C GLU A 715 64.65 77.91 19.80
N ILE A 716 63.52 78.25 19.18
CA ILE A 716 62.98 77.49 18.03
C ILE A 716 63.95 77.51 16.85
N HIS A 717 64.63 78.63 16.59
CA HIS A 717 65.55 78.75 15.46
C HIS A 717 66.94 78.13 15.70
N LYS A 718 67.42 78.04 16.96
CA LYS A 718 68.67 77.33 17.28
C LYS A 718 68.58 75.83 16.95
N ASP A 719 67.46 75.20 17.29
CA ASP A 719 67.23 73.78 17.00
C ASP A 719 66.89 73.54 15.52
N GLY A 720 66.33 74.55 14.85
CA GLY A 720 65.99 74.51 13.42
C GLY A 720 67.21 74.60 12.49
N GLU A 721 68.20 75.44 12.79
CA GLU A 721 69.37 75.64 11.90
C GLU A 721 70.29 74.40 11.81
N GLU A 722 70.41 73.61 12.89
CA GLU A 722 71.16 72.34 12.87
C GLU A 722 70.49 71.28 11.97
N ILE A 723 69.15 71.20 12.00
CA ILE A 723 68.37 70.23 11.20
C ILE A 723 68.29 70.64 9.72
N ILE A 724 68.26 71.94 9.43
CA ILE A 724 68.22 72.48 8.06
C ILE A 724 69.56 72.28 7.34
N SER A 725 70.69 72.21 8.08
CA SER A 725 72.03 71.95 7.50
C SER A 725 72.25 70.50 7.02
N VAL A 726 71.48 69.52 7.51
CA VAL A 726 71.66 68.09 7.22
C VAL A 726 70.94 67.62 5.95
N HIS A 727 69.93 68.36 5.48
CA HIS A 727 69.07 67.93 4.36
C HIS A 727 69.18 68.79 3.09
N SER A 728 70.24 69.59 2.92
CA SER A 728 70.43 70.38 1.71
C SER A 728 70.99 69.55 0.53
N ALA A 729 70.12 68.97 -0.29
CA ALA A 729 70.41 68.76 -1.72
C ALA A 729 69.17 69.07 -2.57
N PRO A 730 69.29 69.86 -3.66
CA PRO A 730 68.17 70.58 -4.27
C PRO A 730 67.69 69.95 -5.60
N THR A 731 66.48 70.31 -6.05
CA THR A 731 66.05 70.65 -7.45
C THR A 731 64.50 70.68 -7.55
N PRO A 732 63.86 71.38 -8.53
CA PRO A 732 63.67 72.84 -8.52
C PRO A 732 62.23 73.31 -8.83
N THR A 733 61.82 74.39 -8.15
CA THR A 733 60.96 75.54 -8.57
C THR A 733 59.83 75.41 -9.61
N SER A 734 58.61 75.81 -9.22
CA SER A 734 57.85 77.01 -9.69
C SER A 734 56.41 76.95 -9.12
N ALA A 735 56.02 77.75 -8.12
CA ALA A 735 55.73 79.19 -8.08
C ALA A 735 54.53 79.63 -8.94
N THR A 736 53.35 79.82 -8.33
CA THR A 736 52.57 81.08 -8.41
C THR A 736 51.44 81.14 -7.35
N GLU A 737 51.35 82.28 -6.67
CA GLU A 737 50.29 82.79 -5.78
C GLU A 737 49.01 83.21 -6.57
N PRO A 738 48.02 83.95 -6.03
CA PRO A 738 47.15 83.74 -4.86
C PRO A 738 45.63 83.96 -5.18
N ASP A 739 44.80 83.87 -4.12
CA ASP A 739 43.55 84.59 -3.86
C ASP A 739 42.15 84.04 -4.27
N THR A 740 41.37 83.81 -3.20
CA THR A 740 39.93 84.10 -2.95
C THR A 740 38.82 83.57 -3.89
N LYS A 741 37.99 82.65 -3.33
CA LYS A 741 36.49 82.52 -3.33
C LYS A 741 35.64 83.07 -4.51
N PRO A 742 34.37 82.62 -4.73
CA PRO A 742 33.65 81.38 -4.36
C PRO A 742 32.79 80.81 -5.54
N ASP A 743 31.95 79.81 -5.21
CA ASP A 743 30.78 79.30 -5.98
C ASP A 743 31.11 78.47 -7.24
N THR A 744 30.52 77.31 -7.55
CA THR A 744 29.14 76.86 -7.37
C THR A 744 29.07 75.34 -7.59
N LYS A 745 28.07 74.69 -6.98
CA LYS A 745 27.51 73.33 -7.20
C LYS A 745 27.36 72.92 -8.70
N PRO A 746 26.79 71.73 -9.04
CA PRO A 746 26.96 70.34 -8.57
C PRO A 746 27.10 69.36 -9.79
N ASP A 747 26.88 68.06 -9.54
CA ASP A 747 26.62 66.97 -10.50
C ASP A 747 27.90 66.30 -11.08
N THR A 748 28.08 64.99 -11.12
CA THR A 748 27.20 63.82 -10.95
C THR A 748 28.08 62.55 -10.88
N ASP A 749 27.42 61.44 -10.49
CA ASP A 749 27.71 60.05 -10.83
C ASP A 749 28.40 59.18 -9.76
N GLN A 750 27.55 58.41 -9.05
CA GLN A 750 27.23 56.99 -9.29
C GLN A 750 28.23 56.01 -8.68
N ALA A 751 27.78 55.29 -7.64
CA ALA A 751 28.06 53.86 -7.44
C ALA A 751 27.07 53.26 -6.44
N ASP A 752 25.99 52.72 -7.01
CA ASP A 752 25.18 51.55 -6.67
C ASP A 752 25.12 50.94 -5.25
N LYS A 753 23.86 50.79 -4.80
CA LYS A 753 23.36 49.84 -3.78
C LYS A 753 22.88 48.54 -4.45
N PRO A 754 22.91 47.38 -3.77
CA PRO A 754 22.25 46.17 -4.22
C PRO A 754 20.76 46.11 -3.80
N SER A 755 19.99 45.45 -4.65
CA SER A 755 18.53 45.29 -4.62
C SER A 755 18.05 44.23 -3.62
N THR A 756 16.94 44.54 -2.95
CA THR A 756 15.97 43.57 -2.45
C THR A 756 14.58 44.04 -2.90
N SER A 757 13.86 43.16 -3.58
CA SER A 757 12.43 43.31 -3.86
C SER A 757 11.75 41.99 -3.56
N THR A 758 10.85 42.02 -2.58
CA THR A 758 9.75 41.07 -2.44
C THR A 758 8.61 41.50 -3.34
N SER A 759 8.14 40.55 -4.14
CA SER A 759 6.74 40.28 -4.44
C SER A 759 6.58 38.77 -4.59
#